data_AF-A0A3A9A6G9-F1
#
_entry.id   AF-A0A3A9A6G9-F1
#
_cell.length_a   1.000
_cell.length_b   1.000
_cell.length_c   1.000
_cell.angle_alpha   90.00
_cell.angle_beta   90.00
_cell.angle_gamma   90.00
#
_symmetry.space_group_name_H-M   'P 1'
#
loop_
_entity.id
_entity.type
_entity.pdbx_description
1 polymer ?
#
loop_
_entity_poly.entity_id
_entity_poly.type
_entity_poly.pdbx_seq_one_letter_code
_entity_poly.pdbx_strand_id
1 'polypeptide(L)'
;MPEDKIEKIGKIKLDLTKYPGEDLYCDGEVEDELLAIARDCAEVEYRRIIEERKSWEILYHLSPLRENIVEWLPINRAMKVLEVGSGCGAITGALSRRAGEVTCVELSKKRSMINAYRHMEADNVTIHVGNFQDVEPDLPEDYDYICLIGVFEYAQAYIDSETPYDDFLRIIEKHLKPGGHIAIAIENKFGLKYWAGCREDHLGTYFSGIEDYPEGGVVRTFTADGLLATAKRCGFSEMQMYYPYPDYKFMTTLYSDRRLPKRGELSNNMRNFDRDRIQLFDEKRVFNTILKEKQFPLFSNSYMLLLGPALSEEYVKYSNDRREEFQIKTLQRSTGFGRRIEKHPLSKTAWKHIEATAAAYEKLTERYEGSLLEVNECKLERMADGTPYISIKFLEGRTLEEILDECLEKNDLEGFHSLFEEYLKRISWGEEKEVADYDLIFANLLISQESNMRDGKDAQSGKFNIDCYLDEKKWGLIDCEWTFDRTVETREIAFRALYCYLLEDEKRNCLNPDLIMDKLKIGSAEAEQYRRQEMKFQKYVTGKRLSMAEIREAIDQPVYTLTDFCEGLRSKSSNNRIQIYEDTGKGFLEEQSFFPEEDGEQVLRTGESTVELSVCIPRGRSAVRIDPGSHSCVIYIRRISWNGAEIPLKGKQLQMNGFKIGEDTYAFPTDDPNITLSLWGLPSEEENHLEAVMEVTAMPAETMKHLQKRGLFN
;
A
#
# COMPACT_ATOMS: atom_id res chain seq x y z
N MET A 1 -30.95 35.18 -20.38
CA MET A 1 -29.82 35.01 -21.30
C MET A 1 -28.91 33.95 -20.68
N PRO A 2 -28.58 32.85 -21.35
CA PRO A 2 -27.75 31.77 -20.77
C PRO A 2 -26.28 32.12 -20.58
N GLU A 3 -25.77 33.15 -21.27
CA GLU A 3 -24.34 33.52 -21.25
C GLU A 3 -23.84 34.08 -19.91
N ASP A 4 -24.72 34.50 -19.00
CA ASP A 4 -24.35 35.10 -17.70
C ASP A 4 -23.90 34.07 -16.64
N LYS A 5 -23.88 32.76 -16.95
CA LYS A 5 -23.54 31.68 -15.99
C LYS A 5 -22.31 30.84 -16.36
N ILE A 6 -21.57 31.20 -17.41
CA ILE A 6 -20.32 30.51 -17.77
C ILE A 6 -19.12 31.33 -17.26
N GLU A 7 -18.39 30.78 -16.29
CA GLU A 7 -17.12 31.34 -15.82
C GLU A 7 -15.94 30.75 -16.63
N LYS A 8 -14.83 31.48 -16.72
CA LYS A 8 -13.60 31.01 -17.36
C LYS A 8 -12.39 31.19 -16.46
N ILE A 9 -11.60 30.13 -16.31
CA ILE A 9 -10.30 30.15 -15.65
C ILE A 9 -9.28 29.65 -16.69
N GLY A 10 -8.44 30.58 -17.18
CA GLY A 10 -7.65 30.33 -18.38
C GLY A 10 -8.55 30.01 -19.58
N LYS A 11 -8.31 28.85 -20.22
CA LYS A 11 -9.10 28.33 -21.35
C LYS A 11 -10.20 27.36 -20.94
N ILE A 12 -10.22 26.93 -19.67
CA ILE A 12 -11.26 26.05 -19.12
C ILE A 12 -12.57 26.84 -18.98
N LYS A 13 -13.68 26.21 -19.35
CA LYS A 13 -15.03 26.74 -19.15
C LYS A 13 -15.68 26.06 -17.94
N LEU A 14 -16.20 26.85 -17.01
CA LEU A 14 -17.04 26.38 -15.90
C LEU A 14 -18.48 26.78 -16.19
N ASP A 15 -19.32 25.80 -16.47
CA ASP A 15 -20.75 26.00 -16.65
C ASP A 15 -21.47 25.89 -15.30
N LEU A 16 -21.91 27.03 -14.77
CA LEU A 16 -22.63 27.13 -13.49
C LEU A 16 -24.15 27.14 -13.67
N THR A 17 -24.67 26.75 -14.84
CA THR A 17 -26.11 26.84 -15.14
C THR A 17 -26.96 26.04 -14.15
N LYS A 18 -26.43 24.89 -13.70
CA LYS A 18 -27.05 23.96 -12.74
C LYS A 18 -26.44 24.01 -11.34
N TYR A 19 -25.57 24.98 -11.05
CA TYR A 19 -25.00 25.14 -9.72
C TYR A 19 -26.01 25.81 -8.78
N PRO A 20 -26.36 25.23 -7.62
CA PRO A 20 -27.35 25.79 -6.70
C PRO A 20 -26.87 27.05 -5.96
N GLY A 21 -25.58 27.39 -6.05
CA GLY A 21 -24.98 28.54 -5.36
C GLY A 21 -24.22 28.17 -4.08
N GLU A 22 -24.28 26.91 -3.66
CA GLU A 22 -23.52 26.35 -2.54
C GLU A 22 -22.88 25.02 -2.95
N ASP A 23 -21.72 24.70 -2.37
CA ASP A 23 -21.04 23.43 -2.61
C ASP A 23 -21.76 22.32 -1.83
N LEU A 24 -22.29 21.34 -2.56
CA LEU A 24 -22.96 20.17 -1.99
C LEU A 24 -21.97 19.15 -1.39
N TYR A 25 -20.67 19.37 -1.57
CA TYR A 25 -19.57 18.61 -0.99
C TYR A 25 -18.34 19.51 -0.81
N CYS A 26 -17.69 19.45 0.35
CA CYS A 26 -16.48 20.20 0.66
C CYS A 26 -15.72 19.51 1.79
N ASP A 27 -14.44 19.13 1.56
CA ASP A 27 -13.56 18.55 2.60
C ASP A 27 -12.94 19.61 3.54
N GLY A 28 -13.36 20.88 3.45
CA GLY A 28 -13.01 21.94 4.40
C GLY A 28 -11.69 22.65 4.08
N GLU A 29 -10.87 22.92 5.12
CA GLU A 29 -9.64 23.74 5.04
C GLU A 29 -8.60 23.18 4.05
N VAL A 30 -8.57 21.86 3.87
CA VAL A 30 -7.66 21.19 2.92
C VAL A 30 -7.90 21.64 1.48
N GLU A 31 -9.17 21.83 1.08
CA GLU A 31 -9.48 22.28 -0.27
C GLU A 31 -9.10 23.74 -0.49
N ASP A 32 -9.05 24.55 0.57
CA ASP A 32 -8.54 25.93 0.47
C ASP A 32 -7.03 25.95 0.22
N GLU A 33 -6.28 25.03 0.86
CA GLU A 33 -4.86 24.84 0.56
C GLU A 33 -4.65 24.31 -0.87
N LEU A 34 -5.40 23.30 -1.30
CA LEU A 34 -5.32 22.77 -2.67
C LEU A 34 -5.62 23.85 -3.72
N LEU A 35 -6.62 24.71 -3.47
CA LEU A 35 -6.94 25.82 -4.35
C LEU A 35 -5.82 26.86 -4.40
N ALA A 36 -5.20 27.19 -3.26
CA ALA A 36 -4.04 28.07 -3.23
C ALA A 36 -2.86 27.45 -4.01
N ILE A 37 -2.55 26.17 -3.80
CA ILE A 37 -1.48 25.48 -4.54
C ILE A 37 -1.78 25.48 -6.04
N ALA A 38 -3.01 25.12 -6.45
CA ALA A 38 -3.38 25.05 -7.85
C ALA A 38 -3.31 26.40 -8.56
N ARG A 39 -3.69 27.48 -7.86
CA ARG A 39 -3.68 28.85 -8.41
C ARG A 39 -2.29 29.47 -8.45
N ASP A 40 -1.48 29.24 -7.40
CA ASP A 40 -0.28 30.04 -7.14
C ASP A 40 1.03 29.28 -7.49
N CYS A 41 0.98 27.96 -7.71
CA CYS A 41 2.14 27.12 -8.03
C CYS A 41 2.00 26.42 -9.40
N ALA A 42 3.13 26.21 -10.09
CA ALA A 42 3.13 25.46 -11.34
C ALA A 42 3.09 23.93 -11.10
N GLU A 43 2.54 23.17 -12.04
CA GLU A 43 2.44 21.69 -11.96
C GLU A 43 3.78 21.00 -11.65
N VAL A 44 4.88 21.53 -12.21
CA VAL A 44 6.25 21.02 -11.98
C VAL A 44 6.69 21.07 -10.52
N GLU A 45 6.04 21.93 -9.72
CA GLU A 45 6.30 22.10 -8.28
C GLU A 45 5.50 21.12 -7.41
N TYR A 46 4.41 20.54 -7.92
CA TYR A 46 3.51 19.70 -7.12
C TYR A 46 4.22 18.53 -6.45
N ARG A 47 5.14 17.87 -7.16
CA ARG A 47 5.95 16.78 -6.57
C ARG A 47 6.78 17.25 -5.36
N ARG A 48 7.37 18.46 -5.40
CA ARG A 48 8.10 19.01 -4.25
C ARG A 48 7.13 19.31 -3.10
N ILE A 49 5.97 19.90 -3.43
CA ILE A 49 4.94 20.23 -2.44
C ILE A 49 4.43 18.97 -1.73
N ILE A 50 4.20 17.88 -2.47
CA ILE A 50 3.81 16.57 -1.90
C ILE A 50 4.86 16.09 -0.87
N GLU A 51 6.15 16.13 -1.23
CA GLU A 51 7.25 15.70 -0.37
C GLU A 51 7.40 16.61 0.88
N GLU A 52 7.15 17.91 0.75
CA GLU A 52 7.24 18.89 1.84
C GLU A 52 6.04 18.81 2.79
N ARG A 53 4.82 18.67 2.26
CA ARG A 53 3.57 18.66 3.03
C ARG A 53 3.34 17.34 3.74
N LYS A 54 3.75 16.22 3.13
CA LYS A 54 3.62 14.89 3.73
C LYS A 54 2.18 14.63 4.20
N SER A 55 1.22 15.02 3.37
CA SER A 55 -0.21 14.87 3.63
C SER A 55 -0.82 13.94 2.58
N TRP A 56 -1.73 13.09 3.05
CA TRP A 56 -2.50 12.19 2.20
C TRP A 56 -3.29 12.96 1.14
N GLU A 57 -3.98 14.02 1.55
CA GLU A 57 -4.91 14.78 0.72
C GLU A 57 -4.17 15.49 -0.41
N ILE A 58 -3.03 16.10 -0.09
CA ILE A 58 -2.15 16.74 -1.09
C ILE A 58 -1.60 15.69 -2.08
N LEU A 59 -1.14 14.54 -1.58
CA LEU A 59 -0.69 13.43 -2.43
C LEU A 59 -1.82 12.92 -3.34
N TYR A 60 -3.01 12.68 -2.78
CA TYR A 60 -4.15 12.09 -3.46
C TYR A 60 -4.64 12.98 -4.61
N HIS A 61 -4.73 14.29 -4.39
CA HIS A 61 -5.27 15.20 -5.41
C HIS A 61 -4.25 15.66 -6.43
N LEU A 62 -2.96 15.83 -6.06
CA LEU A 62 -1.95 16.44 -6.92
C LEU A 62 -0.97 15.46 -7.58
N SER A 63 -0.94 14.19 -7.15
CA SER A 63 0.01 13.23 -7.72
C SER A 63 -0.31 12.89 -9.17
N PRO A 64 0.66 13.00 -10.10
CA PRO A 64 0.46 12.60 -11.50
C PRO A 64 0.25 11.09 -11.66
N LEU A 65 0.56 10.28 -10.64
CA LEU A 65 0.32 8.83 -10.69
C LEU A 65 -1.18 8.48 -10.75
N ARG A 66 -2.06 9.40 -10.33
CA ARG A 66 -3.52 9.24 -10.45
C ARG A 66 -3.95 9.10 -11.91
N GLU A 67 -3.25 9.76 -12.83
CA GLU A 67 -3.56 9.76 -14.25
C GLU A 67 -3.37 8.37 -14.91
N ASN A 68 -2.55 7.51 -14.34
CA ASN A 68 -2.22 6.19 -14.89
C ASN A 68 -3.47 5.33 -15.14
N ILE A 69 -4.53 5.50 -14.33
CA ILE A 69 -5.76 4.71 -14.41
C ILE A 69 -6.53 4.91 -15.72
N VAL A 70 -6.36 6.07 -16.38
CA VAL A 70 -6.97 6.39 -17.69
C VAL A 70 -5.97 6.56 -18.83
N GLU A 71 -4.68 6.79 -18.53
CA GLU A 71 -3.67 7.07 -19.56
C GLU A 71 -3.48 5.93 -20.55
N TRP A 72 -3.80 4.69 -20.19
CA TRP A 72 -3.65 3.53 -21.08
C TRP A 72 -4.82 3.32 -22.06
N LEU A 73 -6.00 3.89 -21.80
CA LEU A 73 -7.20 3.70 -22.62
C LEU A 73 -6.95 4.14 -24.07
N PRO A 74 -7.42 3.50 -25.14
CA PRO A 74 -7.08 3.91 -26.52
C PRO A 74 -7.83 5.18 -27.02
N ILE A 75 -7.76 6.27 -26.25
CA ILE A 75 -8.33 7.60 -26.55
C ILE A 75 -7.42 8.40 -27.50
N ASN A 76 -8.01 9.13 -28.45
CA ASN A 76 -7.28 10.01 -29.36
C ASN A 76 -8.03 11.32 -29.65
N ARG A 77 -7.39 12.22 -30.40
CA ARG A 77 -7.87 13.59 -30.64
C ARG A 77 -9.17 13.70 -31.44
N ALA A 78 -9.66 12.61 -32.04
CA ALA A 78 -10.96 12.57 -32.71
C ALA A 78 -12.11 12.21 -31.77
N MET A 79 -11.84 11.86 -30.51
CA MET A 79 -12.83 11.33 -29.58
C MET A 79 -13.33 12.37 -28.56
N LYS A 80 -14.58 12.19 -28.13
CA LYS A 80 -15.22 12.91 -27.02
C LYS A 80 -15.24 12.05 -25.76
N VAL A 81 -14.91 12.66 -24.62
CA VAL A 81 -14.86 11.97 -23.32
C VAL A 81 -15.74 12.67 -22.30
N LEU A 82 -16.56 11.90 -21.57
CA LEU A 82 -17.28 12.36 -20.38
C LEU A 82 -16.56 11.86 -19.12
N GLU A 83 -16.21 12.77 -18.22
CA GLU A 83 -15.67 12.49 -16.89
C GLU A 83 -16.72 12.87 -15.84
N VAL A 84 -17.38 11.88 -15.23
CA VAL A 84 -18.32 12.14 -14.12
C VAL A 84 -17.54 12.11 -12.81
N GLY A 85 -17.74 13.10 -11.95
CA GLY A 85 -17.02 13.24 -10.68
C GLY A 85 -15.57 13.67 -10.86
N SER A 86 -15.32 14.72 -11.65
CA SER A 86 -13.96 15.15 -11.99
C SER A 86 -13.12 15.66 -10.80
N GLY A 87 -13.78 16.01 -9.69
CA GLY A 87 -13.17 16.48 -8.46
C GLY A 87 -12.15 17.61 -8.70
N CYS A 88 -11.00 17.52 -8.06
CA CYS A 88 -9.88 18.45 -8.24
C CYS A 88 -9.10 18.25 -9.55
N GLY A 89 -9.60 17.44 -10.50
CA GLY A 89 -8.97 17.18 -11.80
C GLY A 89 -7.85 16.14 -11.77
N ALA A 90 -7.93 15.12 -10.92
CA ALA A 90 -6.85 14.15 -10.76
C ALA A 90 -6.53 13.36 -12.06
N ILE A 91 -7.53 13.17 -12.93
CA ILE A 91 -7.39 12.47 -14.22
C ILE A 91 -7.70 13.35 -15.44
N THR A 92 -8.35 14.52 -15.24
CA THR A 92 -8.76 15.44 -16.31
C THR A 92 -7.61 15.83 -17.22
N GLY A 93 -6.41 16.08 -16.67
CA GLY A 93 -5.21 16.40 -17.45
C GLY A 93 -4.85 15.32 -18.48
N ALA A 94 -4.84 14.05 -18.07
CA ALA A 94 -4.58 12.93 -18.96
C ALA A 94 -5.64 12.76 -20.05
N LEU A 95 -6.92 12.93 -19.70
CA LEU A 95 -8.01 12.90 -20.68
C LEU A 95 -7.89 14.05 -21.69
N SER A 96 -7.67 15.28 -21.21
CA SER A 96 -7.53 16.48 -22.05
C SER A 96 -6.35 16.38 -23.01
N ARG A 97 -5.21 15.81 -22.59
CA ARG A 97 -4.04 15.63 -23.47
C ARG A 97 -4.27 14.62 -24.58
N ARG A 98 -5.29 13.77 -24.50
CA ARG A 98 -5.54 12.69 -25.48
C ARG A 98 -6.80 12.88 -26.30
N ALA A 99 -7.90 13.33 -25.68
CA ALA A 99 -9.18 13.53 -26.33
C ALA A 99 -9.24 14.81 -27.17
N GLY A 100 -10.18 14.85 -28.12
CA GLY A 100 -10.54 16.07 -28.84
C GLY A 100 -11.36 17.02 -27.97
N GLU A 101 -12.20 16.47 -27.10
CA GLU A 101 -13.11 17.18 -26.21
C GLU A 101 -13.31 16.39 -24.91
N VAL A 102 -13.31 17.08 -23.77
CA VAL A 102 -13.57 16.52 -22.45
C VAL A 102 -14.67 17.33 -21.78
N THR A 103 -15.75 16.65 -21.43
CA THR A 103 -16.82 17.19 -20.60
C THR A 103 -16.67 16.60 -19.20
N CYS A 104 -16.57 17.46 -18.20
CA CYS A 104 -16.50 17.08 -16.80
C CYS A 104 -17.82 17.42 -16.11
N VAL A 105 -18.28 16.58 -15.18
CA VAL A 105 -19.37 16.90 -14.24
C VAL A 105 -18.82 16.84 -12.82
N GLU A 106 -19.03 17.91 -12.04
CA GLU A 106 -18.57 17.99 -10.66
C GLU A 106 -19.55 18.77 -9.79
N LEU A 107 -19.81 18.26 -8.60
CA LEU A 107 -20.82 18.80 -7.69
C LEU A 107 -20.31 19.98 -6.84
N SER A 108 -18.98 20.14 -6.72
CA SER A 108 -18.33 21.22 -5.96
C SER A 108 -17.72 22.26 -6.89
N LYS A 109 -18.12 23.54 -6.72
CA LYS A 109 -17.50 24.66 -7.43
C LYS A 109 -16.04 24.81 -7.00
N LYS A 110 -15.71 24.65 -5.70
CA LYS A 110 -14.33 24.76 -5.23
C LYS A 110 -13.42 23.73 -5.90
N ARG A 111 -13.82 22.46 -5.95
CA ARG A 111 -13.07 21.41 -6.65
C ARG A 111 -12.96 21.67 -8.15
N SER A 112 -14.04 22.14 -8.77
CA SER A 112 -14.03 22.57 -10.18
C SER A 112 -13.04 23.71 -10.45
N MET A 113 -12.92 24.67 -9.53
CA MET A 113 -11.92 25.75 -9.62
C MET A 113 -10.50 25.20 -9.48
N ILE A 114 -10.24 24.28 -8.56
CA ILE A 114 -8.94 23.60 -8.43
C ILE A 114 -8.56 22.91 -9.75
N ASN A 115 -9.49 22.13 -10.31
CA ASN A 115 -9.32 21.47 -11.61
C ASN A 115 -8.98 22.48 -12.71
N ALA A 116 -9.75 23.57 -12.78
CA ALA A 116 -9.57 24.58 -13.81
C ALA A 116 -8.24 25.35 -13.70
N TYR A 117 -7.77 25.66 -12.49
CA TYR A 117 -6.45 26.29 -12.30
C TYR A 117 -5.30 25.36 -12.69
N ARG A 118 -5.38 24.07 -12.32
CA ARG A 118 -4.38 23.06 -12.70
C ARG A 118 -4.25 22.90 -14.21
N HIS A 119 -5.37 22.95 -14.92
CA HIS A 119 -5.44 22.68 -16.35
C HIS A 119 -5.78 23.92 -17.18
N MET A 120 -5.44 25.12 -16.69
CA MET A 120 -5.86 26.40 -17.29
C MET A 120 -5.46 26.57 -18.77
N GLU A 121 -4.47 25.80 -19.25
CA GLU A 121 -4.03 25.82 -20.65
C GLU A 121 -4.81 24.89 -21.59
N ALA A 122 -5.66 24.01 -21.06
CA ALA A 122 -6.51 23.12 -21.85
C ALA A 122 -7.73 23.89 -22.41
N ASP A 123 -7.82 23.95 -23.73
CA ASP A 123 -8.93 24.60 -24.47
C ASP A 123 -10.07 23.66 -24.83
N ASN A 124 -9.91 22.38 -24.52
CA ASN A 124 -10.85 21.31 -24.87
C ASN A 124 -11.61 20.74 -23.66
N VAL A 125 -11.61 21.43 -22.52
CA VAL A 125 -12.29 20.98 -21.30
C VAL A 125 -13.42 21.94 -20.91
N THR A 126 -14.59 21.39 -20.65
CA THR A 126 -15.74 22.10 -20.06
C THR A 126 -16.18 21.38 -18.79
N ILE A 127 -16.29 22.09 -17.67
CA ILE A 127 -16.73 21.55 -16.39
C ILE A 127 -18.13 22.06 -16.08
N HIS A 128 -19.11 21.17 -16.05
CA HIS A 128 -20.47 21.46 -15.59
C HIS A 128 -20.51 21.29 -14.07
N VAL A 129 -20.85 22.37 -13.38
CA VAL A 129 -20.91 22.39 -11.91
C VAL A 129 -22.34 22.20 -11.45
N GLY A 130 -22.61 21.08 -10.77
CA GLY A 130 -23.95 20.73 -10.29
C GLY A 130 -24.08 19.23 -9.97
N ASN A 131 -25.23 18.85 -9.39
CA ASN A 131 -25.56 17.44 -9.22
C ASN A 131 -25.68 16.76 -10.59
N PHE A 132 -25.18 15.53 -10.72
CA PHE A 132 -25.23 14.78 -11.97
C PHE A 132 -26.65 14.68 -12.54
N GLN A 133 -27.68 14.44 -11.72
CA GLN A 133 -29.07 14.34 -12.20
C GLN A 133 -29.62 15.64 -12.79
N ASP A 134 -29.11 16.80 -12.36
CA ASP A 134 -29.55 18.10 -12.87
C ASP A 134 -28.81 18.49 -14.15
N VAL A 135 -27.57 18.00 -14.31
CA VAL A 135 -26.68 18.26 -15.44
C VAL A 135 -26.93 17.29 -16.60
N GLU A 136 -27.15 16.01 -16.29
CA GLU A 136 -27.30 14.91 -17.27
C GLU A 136 -28.25 15.21 -18.43
N PRO A 137 -29.44 15.82 -18.23
CA PRO A 137 -30.38 16.07 -19.32
C PRO A 137 -29.86 17.00 -20.42
N ASP A 138 -28.82 17.78 -20.13
CA ASP A 138 -28.19 18.72 -21.08
C ASP A 138 -26.90 18.15 -21.70
N LEU A 139 -26.47 16.95 -21.30
CA LEU A 139 -25.24 16.33 -21.81
C LEU A 139 -25.43 15.73 -23.23
N PRO A 140 -24.43 15.83 -24.11
CA PRO A 140 -24.40 15.14 -25.40
C PRO A 140 -24.64 13.63 -25.32
N GLU A 141 -25.23 13.05 -26.38
CA GLU A 141 -25.51 11.61 -26.50
C GLU A 141 -24.51 10.85 -27.40
N ASP A 142 -23.29 11.37 -27.54
CA ASP A 142 -22.31 10.88 -28.53
C ASP A 142 -20.87 10.72 -28.03
N TYR A 143 -20.69 10.43 -26.74
CA TYR A 143 -19.35 10.22 -26.17
C TYR A 143 -18.73 8.89 -26.63
N ASP A 144 -17.44 8.92 -26.99
CA ASP A 144 -16.67 7.72 -27.33
C ASP A 144 -16.18 7.01 -26.05
N TYR A 145 -15.92 7.76 -24.97
CA TYR A 145 -15.59 7.22 -23.65
C TYR A 145 -16.36 7.94 -22.54
N ILE A 146 -16.85 7.18 -21.57
CA ILE A 146 -17.40 7.71 -20.32
C ILE A 146 -16.63 7.11 -19.15
N CYS A 147 -16.07 7.97 -18.29
CA CYS A 147 -15.21 7.59 -17.17
C CYS A 147 -15.93 7.79 -15.84
N LEU A 148 -16.07 6.72 -15.06
CA LEU A 148 -16.61 6.67 -13.70
C LEU A 148 -15.50 6.16 -12.75
N ILE A 149 -14.58 7.04 -12.36
CA ILE A 149 -13.36 6.67 -11.62
C ILE A 149 -13.47 7.11 -10.15
N GLY A 150 -13.74 6.17 -9.24
CA GLY A 150 -14.01 6.46 -7.83
C GLY A 150 -15.33 7.23 -7.62
N VAL A 151 -16.37 6.79 -8.34
CA VAL A 151 -17.67 7.48 -8.43
C VAL A 151 -18.83 6.49 -8.36
N PHE A 152 -18.74 5.36 -9.05
CA PHE A 152 -19.84 4.40 -9.16
C PHE A 152 -20.28 3.84 -7.80
N GLU A 153 -19.36 3.69 -6.85
CA GLU A 153 -19.62 3.27 -5.47
C GLU A 153 -20.49 4.26 -4.69
N TYR A 154 -20.55 5.51 -5.12
CA TYR A 154 -21.36 6.59 -4.52
C TYR A 154 -22.72 6.75 -5.19
N ALA A 155 -23.15 5.88 -6.11
CA ALA A 155 -24.41 6.05 -6.85
C ALA A 155 -25.63 6.28 -5.92
N GLN A 156 -25.66 5.65 -4.74
CA GLN A 156 -26.69 5.86 -3.73
C GLN A 156 -26.77 7.29 -3.17
N ALA A 157 -25.70 8.07 -3.27
CA ALA A 157 -25.64 9.43 -2.76
C ALA A 157 -26.28 10.47 -3.70
N TYR A 158 -26.33 10.19 -5.00
CA TYR A 158 -26.79 11.17 -6.01
C TYR A 158 -27.77 10.60 -7.05
N ILE A 159 -28.12 9.31 -7.00
CA ILE A 159 -29.18 8.73 -7.82
C ILE A 159 -30.38 8.38 -6.94
N ASP A 160 -31.42 9.20 -7.02
CA ASP A 160 -32.70 8.95 -6.34
C ASP A 160 -33.45 7.79 -7.01
N SER A 161 -33.17 6.56 -6.58
CA SER A 161 -33.82 5.33 -7.05
C SER A 161 -33.69 4.18 -6.05
N GLU A 162 -34.61 3.21 -6.11
CA GLU A 162 -34.51 1.93 -5.42
C GLU A 162 -33.38 1.04 -5.98
N THR A 163 -33.00 1.24 -7.25
CA THR A 163 -31.90 0.51 -7.92
C THR A 163 -30.81 1.46 -8.46
N PRO A 164 -30.15 2.25 -7.59
CA PRO A 164 -29.35 3.41 -8.00
C PRO A 164 -28.18 3.04 -8.91
N TYR A 165 -27.52 1.90 -8.69
CA TYR A 165 -26.40 1.44 -9.52
C TYR A 165 -26.84 1.01 -10.93
N ASP A 166 -27.96 0.30 -11.02
CA ASP A 166 -28.53 -0.13 -12.30
C ASP A 166 -29.07 1.09 -13.09
N ASP A 167 -29.75 2.01 -12.41
CA ASP A 167 -30.28 3.22 -13.04
C ASP A 167 -29.19 4.20 -13.45
N PHE A 168 -28.13 4.35 -12.65
CA PHE A 168 -26.98 5.15 -13.03
C PHE A 168 -26.38 4.65 -14.35
N LEU A 169 -26.19 3.33 -14.46
CA LEU A 169 -25.60 2.74 -15.65
C LEU A 169 -26.52 2.87 -16.88
N ARG A 170 -27.84 2.68 -16.72
CA ARG A 170 -28.84 2.92 -17.79
C ARG A 170 -28.91 4.38 -18.24
N ILE A 171 -28.71 5.32 -17.31
CA ILE A 171 -28.66 6.75 -17.62
C ILE A 171 -27.42 7.03 -18.47
N ILE A 172 -26.25 6.62 -17.98
CA ILE A 172 -24.96 6.83 -18.66
C ILE A 172 -24.90 6.15 -20.04
N GLU A 173 -25.52 4.98 -20.20
CA GLU A 173 -25.57 4.25 -21.48
C GLU A 173 -26.18 5.11 -22.61
N LYS A 174 -27.19 5.94 -22.32
CA LYS A 174 -27.81 6.83 -23.33
C LYS A 174 -26.84 7.82 -23.93
N HIS A 175 -25.81 8.20 -23.16
CA HIS A 175 -24.80 9.14 -23.59
C HIS A 175 -23.67 8.51 -24.39
N LEU A 176 -23.66 7.18 -24.48
CA LEU A 176 -22.61 6.42 -25.12
C LEU A 176 -22.88 6.28 -26.62
N LYS A 177 -21.90 6.69 -27.43
CA LYS A 177 -21.92 6.46 -28.86
C LYS A 177 -21.87 4.96 -29.19
N PRO A 178 -22.48 4.51 -30.30
CA PRO A 178 -22.31 3.13 -30.76
C PRO A 178 -20.83 2.75 -30.92
N GLY A 179 -20.41 1.70 -30.20
CA GLY A 179 -19.02 1.23 -30.16
C GLY A 179 -18.10 1.99 -29.20
N GLY A 180 -18.63 2.93 -28.40
CA GLY A 180 -17.92 3.58 -27.32
C GLY A 180 -17.73 2.69 -26.09
N HIS A 181 -17.02 3.22 -25.10
CA HIS A 181 -16.71 2.52 -23.85
C HIS A 181 -17.17 3.26 -22.59
N ILE A 182 -17.57 2.51 -21.57
CA ILE A 182 -17.71 3.01 -20.19
C ILE A 182 -16.60 2.37 -19.35
N ALA A 183 -15.75 3.19 -18.74
CA ALA A 183 -14.66 2.77 -17.87
C ALA A 183 -15.02 3.06 -16.41
N ILE A 184 -15.15 2.00 -15.60
CA ILE A 184 -15.54 2.08 -14.19
C ILE A 184 -14.39 1.56 -13.34
N ALA A 185 -13.77 2.41 -12.52
CA ALA A 185 -12.71 2.00 -11.60
C ALA A 185 -13.11 2.25 -10.16
N ILE A 186 -13.11 1.18 -9.35
CA ILE A 186 -13.51 1.21 -7.93
C ILE A 186 -12.70 0.22 -7.09
N GLU A 187 -12.78 0.40 -5.79
CA GLU A 187 -12.33 -0.54 -4.76
C GLU A 187 -13.03 -1.89 -4.87
N ASN A 188 -12.29 -2.97 -4.63
CA ASN A 188 -12.89 -4.29 -4.49
C ASN A 188 -13.34 -4.50 -3.05
N LYS A 189 -14.61 -4.84 -2.85
CA LYS A 189 -15.18 -5.21 -1.54
C LYS A 189 -14.33 -6.24 -0.77
N PHE A 190 -13.69 -7.17 -1.49
CA PHE A 190 -12.82 -8.22 -0.93
C PHE A 190 -11.33 -8.02 -1.21
N GLY A 191 -10.90 -6.78 -1.50
CA GLY A 191 -9.49 -6.46 -1.71
C GLY A 191 -8.62 -6.99 -0.58
N LEU A 192 -7.51 -7.67 -0.91
CA LEU A 192 -6.64 -8.32 0.08
C LEU A 192 -6.19 -7.36 1.19
N LYS A 193 -5.98 -6.08 0.85
CA LYS A 193 -5.56 -5.06 1.83
C LYS A 193 -6.48 -4.95 3.04
N TYR A 194 -7.79 -5.18 2.86
CA TYR A 194 -8.77 -5.11 3.95
C TYR A 194 -8.66 -6.32 4.87
N TRP A 195 -8.45 -7.52 4.29
CA TRP A 195 -8.12 -8.73 5.04
C TRP A 195 -6.78 -8.63 5.75
N ALA A 196 -5.84 -7.87 5.18
CA ALA A 196 -4.52 -7.59 5.76
C ALA A 196 -4.56 -6.53 6.87
N GLY A 197 -5.73 -5.95 7.15
CA GLY A 197 -6.01 -5.02 8.24
C GLY A 197 -5.91 -3.53 7.90
N CYS A 198 -6.01 -3.16 6.63
CA CYS A 198 -6.36 -1.78 6.26
C CYS A 198 -7.85 -1.51 6.57
N ARG A 199 -8.16 -0.31 7.06
CA ARG A 199 -9.56 0.13 7.19
C ARG A 199 -10.15 0.43 5.80
N GLU A 200 -11.45 0.33 5.70
CA GLU A 200 -12.22 0.55 4.48
C GLU A 200 -12.12 2.02 4.01
N ASP A 201 -12.02 2.21 2.68
CA ASP A 201 -11.57 3.47 2.09
C ASP A 201 -12.55 4.64 2.27
N HIS A 202 -13.84 4.37 2.42
CA HIS A 202 -14.91 5.37 2.37
C HIS A 202 -15.46 5.68 3.76
N LEU A 203 -15.69 4.67 4.59
CA LEU A 203 -16.23 4.83 5.95
C LEU A 203 -15.12 4.92 7.00
N GLY A 204 -13.88 4.58 6.66
CA GLY A 204 -12.73 4.68 7.58
C GLY A 204 -12.79 3.69 8.75
N THR A 205 -13.65 2.68 8.69
CA THR A 205 -13.82 1.63 9.69
C THR A 205 -13.25 0.30 9.21
N TYR A 206 -12.93 -0.60 10.14
CA TYR A 206 -12.46 -1.93 9.79
C TYR A 206 -13.61 -2.77 9.21
N PHE A 207 -13.31 -3.54 8.17
CA PHE A 207 -14.17 -4.60 7.62
C PHE A 207 -15.56 -4.20 7.07
N SER A 208 -15.95 -2.93 7.07
CA SER A 208 -17.28 -2.49 6.55
C SER A 208 -17.64 -3.08 5.20
N GLY A 209 -16.71 -3.04 4.24
CA GLY A 209 -16.91 -3.66 2.93
C GLY A 209 -17.09 -5.18 3.05
N ILE A 210 -16.24 -5.87 3.79
CA ILE A 210 -16.30 -7.35 3.94
C ILE A 210 -17.61 -7.79 4.62
N GLU A 211 -18.06 -7.05 5.63
CA GLU A 211 -19.28 -7.30 6.41
C GLU A 211 -20.56 -6.78 5.73
N ASP A 212 -20.45 -6.27 4.50
CA ASP A 212 -21.58 -5.77 3.70
C ASP A 212 -22.31 -4.56 4.32
N TYR A 213 -21.54 -3.65 4.93
CA TYR A 213 -21.99 -2.36 5.42
C TYR A 213 -23.19 -2.45 6.39
N PRO A 214 -23.05 -3.15 7.54
CA PRO A 214 -24.16 -3.38 8.48
C PRO A 214 -24.74 -2.09 9.07
N GLU A 215 -23.90 -1.08 9.28
CA GLU A 215 -24.28 0.25 9.76
C GLU A 215 -24.85 1.16 8.66
N GLY A 216 -24.96 0.66 7.43
CA GLY A 216 -25.47 1.41 6.28
C GLY A 216 -24.45 2.39 5.68
N GLY A 217 -24.89 3.61 5.38
CA GLY A 217 -24.14 4.61 4.61
C GLY A 217 -24.48 4.63 3.12
N VAL A 218 -24.01 5.67 2.41
CA VAL A 218 -24.34 5.96 1.00
C VAL A 218 -23.38 5.35 -0.02
N VAL A 219 -22.43 4.51 0.44
CA VAL A 219 -21.39 3.92 -0.42
C VAL A 219 -21.53 2.41 -0.44
N ARG A 220 -21.41 1.80 -1.64
CA ARG A 220 -21.24 0.35 -1.77
C ARG A 220 -20.14 0.01 -2.76
N THR A 221 -19.23 -0.84 -2.32
CA THR A 221 -18.24 -1.51 -3.18
C THR A 221 -18.74 -2.90 -3.59
N PHE A 222 -18.15 -3.47 -4.64
CA PHE A 222 -18.60 -4.70 -5.26
C PHE A 222 -17.45 -5.67 -5.49
N THR A 223 -17.75 -6.96 -5.56
CA THR A 223 -16.86 -7.94 -6.18
C THR A 223 -16.96 -7.84 -7.71
N ALA A 224 -16.02 -8.45 -8.44
CA ALA A 224 -16.10 -8.52 -9.90
C ALA A 224 -17.43 -9.11 -10.39
N ASP A 225 -17.90 -10.19 -9.75
CA ASP A 225 -19.19 -10.81 -10.08
C ASP A 225 -20.37 -9.86 -9.85
N GLY A 226 -20.32 -9.05 -8.78
CA GLY A 226 -21.34 -8.04 -8.49
C GLY A 226 -21.41 -6.96 -9.57
N LEU A 227 -20.25 -6.45 -9.98
CA LEU A 227 -20.14 -5.47 -11.07
C LEU A 227 -20.66 -6.03 -12.40
N LEU A 228 -20.21 -7.23 -12.78
CA LEU A 228 -20.62 -7.90 -14.02
C LEU A 228 -22.12 -8.23 -14.01
N ALA A 229 -22.67 -8.63 -12.86
CA ALA A 229 -24.10 -8.87 -12.73
C ALA A 229 -24.92 -7.59 -12.93
N THR A 230 -24.48 -6.47 -12.38
CA THR A 230 -25.13 -5.15 -12.59
C THR A 230 -25.07 -4.73 -14.05
N ALA A 231 -23.90 -4.80 -14.69
CA ALA A 231 -23.75 -4.50 -16.10
C ALA A 231 -24.65 -5.38 -16.99
N LYS A 232 -24.70 -6.69 -16.72
CA LYS A 232 -25.55 -7.63 -17.45
C LYS A 232 -27.04 -7.33 -17.30
N ARG A 233 -27.50 -6.95 -16.10
CA ARG A 233 -28.90 -6.52 -15.88
C ARG A 233 -29.25 -5.26 -16.66
N CYS A 234 -28.27 -4.39 -16.89
CA CYS A 234 -28.43 -3.18 -17.69
C CYS A 234 -28.33 -3.43 -19.21
N GLY A 235 -28.07 -4.66 -19.66
CA GLY A 235 -28.07 -5.02 -21.09
C GLY A 235 -26.68 -5.07 -21.73
N PHE A 236 -25.60 -4.82 -20.99
CA PHE A 236 -24.25 -4.94 -21.51
C PHE A 236 -23.87 -6.40 -21.75
N SER A 237 -23.33 -6.69 -22.93
CA SER A 237 -22.87 -8.02 -23.33
C SER A 237 -21.36 -8.09 -23.55
N GLU A 238 -20.73 -6.97 -23.93
CA GLU A 238 -19.28 -6.85 -24.06
C GLU A 238 -18.72 -6.18 -22.80
N MET A 239 -18.00 -6.95 -22.00
CA MET A 239 -17.48 -6.57 -20.69
C MET A 239 -16.07 -7.13 -20.50
N GLN A 240 -15.19 -6.35 -19.91
CA GLN A 240 -13.79 -6.72 -19.68
C GLN A 240 -13.37 -6.33 -18.27
N MET A 241 -12.77 -7.26 -17.52
CA MET A 241 -12.22 -6.98 -16.21
C MET A 241 -10.71 -6.75 -16.30
N TYR A 242 -10.31 -5.64 -15.67
CA TYR A 242 -8.93 -5.29 -15.42
C TYR A 242 -8.69 -5.11 -13.91
N TYR A 243 -7.45 -5.30 -13.50
CA TYR A 243 -7.02 -5.33 -12.10
C TYR A 243 -5.86 -4.33 -11.88
N PRO A 244 -6.17 -3.07 -11.53
CA PRO A 244 -5.18 -2.07 -11.15
C PRO A 244 -4.39 -2.49 -9.90
N TYR A 245 -3.07 -2.32 -9.93
CA TYR A 245 -2.15 -2.67 -8.85
C TYR A 245 -1.16 -1.53 -8.55
N PRO A 246 -0.88 -1.19 -7.27
CA PRO A 246 -1.41 -1.80 -6.04
C PRO A 246 -2.91 -1.60 -5.77
N ASP A 247 -3.47 -0.55 -6.36
CA ASP A 247 -4.90 -0.23 -6.41
C ASP A 247 -5.16 0.71 -7.60
N TYR A 248 -6.40 1.14 -7.80
CA TYR A 248 -6.72 2.09 -8.88
C TYR A 248 -6.27 3.53 -8.59
N LYS A 249 -5.96 3.87 -7.33
CA LYS A 249 -5.61 5.24 -6.94
C LYS A 249 -4.18 5.59 -7.37
N PHE A 250 -3.21 4.74 -7.07
CA PHE A 250 -1.81 4.93 -7.47
C PHE A 250 -1.33 3.74 -8.28
N MET A 251 -2.09 3.43 -9.33
CA MET A 251 -1.82 2.30 -10.19
C MET A 251 -0.45 2.44 -10.85
N THR A 252 0.39 1.43 -10.67
CA THR A 252 1.67 1.31 -11.41
C THR A 252 1.62 0.17 -12.41
N THR A 253 0.74 -0.80 -12.21
CA THR A 253 0.55 -1.93 -13.12
C THR A 253 -0.93 -2.22 -13.30
N LEU A 254 -1.34 -2.55 -14.53
CA LEU A 254 -2.69 -3.00 -14.87
C LEU A 254 -2.61 -4.42 -15.40
N TYR A 255 -3.35 -5.34 -14.79
CA TYR A 255 -3.55 -6.70 -15.28
C TYR A 255 -4.93 -6.85 -15.92
N SER A 256 -5.13 -7.90 -16.71
CA SER A 256 -6.44 -8.29 -17.25
C SER A 256 -6.67 -9.78 -17.09
N ASP A 257 -7.88 -10.26 -17.36
CA ASP A 257 -8.17 -11.70 -17.47
C ASP A 257 -7.23 -12.44 -18.43
N ARG A 258 -6.69 -11.75 -19.44
CA ARG A 258 -5.79 -12.33 -20.45
C ARG A 258 -4.32 -12.34 -20.02
N ARG A 259 -3.96 -11.53 -19.01
CA ARG A 259 -2.62 -11.47 -18.41
C ARG A 259 -2.74 -11.15 -16.92
N LEU A 260 -3.00 -12.18 -16.13
CA LEU A 260 -2.95 -12.13 -14.66
C LEU A 260 -1.49 -12.00 -14.17
N PRO A 261 -1.26 -11.49 -12.95
CA PRO A 261 0.07 -11.41 -12.37
C PRO A 261 0.74 -12.78 -12.26
N LYS A 262 2.06 -12.76 -12.29
CA LYS A 262 2.91 -13.91 -11.94
C LYS A 262 3.46 -13.74 -10.54
N ARG A 263 3.99 -14.84 -10.01
CA ARG A 263 4.69 -14.84 -8.73
C ARG A 263 5.80 -13.79 -8.74
N GLY A 264 5.94 -13.05 -7.63
CA GLY A 264 6.93 -11.97 -7.50
C GLY A 264 6.47 -10.60 -8.04
N GLU A 265 5.47 -10.54 -8.93
CA GLU A 265 5.01 -9.28 -9.51
C GLU A 265 4.16 -8.40 -8.55
N LEU A 266 3.78 -8.92 -7.37
CA LEU A 266 2.90 -8.27 -6.39
C LEU A 266 3.63 -7.97 -5.06
N SER A 267 4.68 -7.16 -5.11
CA SER A 267 5.57 -6.87 -3.97
C SER A 267 5.32 -5.54 -3.24
N ASN A 268 4.57 -4.63 -3.83
CA ASN A 268 4.40 -3.24 -3.41
C ASN A 268 3.07 -3.00 -2.66
N ASN A 269 2.89 -3.65 -1.51
CA ASN A 269 1.57 -3.79 -0.86
C ASN A 269 1.32 -2.83 0.33
N MET A 270 2.37 -2.26 0.93
CA MET A 270 2.26 -1.40 2.12
C MET A 270 1.80 0.04 1.80
N ARG A 271 0.55 0.19 1.36
CA ARG A 271 -0.01 1.43 0.75
C ARG A 271 -1.09 2.15 1.56
N ASN A 272 -1.11 2.02 2.89
CA ASN A 272 -1.99 2.85 3.74
C ASN A 272 -1.37 4.24 3.93
N PHE A 273 -1.92 5.24 3.26
CA PHE A 273 -1.44 6.64 3.32
C PHE A 273 -2.37 7.54 4.13
N ASP A 274 -3.65 7.19 4.17
CA ASP A 274 -4.75 7.96 4.72
C ASP A 274 -4.95 7.73 6.21
N ARG A 275 -4.60 6.55 6.72
CA ARG A 275 -4.86 6.14 8.10
C ARG A 275 -3.96 5.00 8.57
N ASP A 276 -4.01 4.76 9.88
CA ASP A 276 -3.36 3.64 10.54
C ASP A 276 -3.91 2.28 10.04
N ARG A 277 -3.09 1.23 10.22
CA ARG A 277 -3.49 -0.16 9.94
C ARG A 277 -3.00 -1.12 11.01
N ILE A 278 -3.67 -2.25 11.12
CA ILE A 278 -3.12 -3.45 11.78
C ILE A 278 -2.54 -4.34 10.69
N GLN A 279 -1.28 -4.75 10.79
CA GLN A 279 -0.70 -5.72 9.86
C GLN A 279 -1.00 -7.13 10.35
N LEU A 280 -2.02 -7.75 9.75
CA LEU A 280 -2.47 -9.10 10.12
C LEU A 280 -1.60 -10.20 9.50
N PHE A 281 -1.03 -9.96 8.32
CA PHE A 281 -0.12 -10.88 7.65
C PHE A 281 0.75 -10.17 6.61
N ASP A 282 1.75 -10.88 6.09
CA ASP A 282 2.58 -10.46 4.95
C ASP A 282 1.81 -10.65 3.62
N GLU A 283 1.35 -9.53 3.06
CA GLU A 283 0.57 -9.49 1.82
C GLU A 283 1.33 -10.09 0.61
N LYS A 284 2.65 -9.93 0.52
CA LYS A 284 3.45 -10.51 -0.58
C LYS A 284 3.39 -12.04 -0.54
N ARG A 285 3.51 -12.64 0.65
CA ARG A 285 3.41 -14.10 0.84
C ARG A 285 2.00 -14.62 0.56
N VAL A 286 0.97 -13.88 0.97
CA VAL A 286 -0.42 -14.27 0.75
C VAL A 286 -0.80 -14.13 -0.73
N PHE A 287 -0.40 -13.06 -1.41
CA PHE A 287 -0.57 -12.93 -2.87
C PHE A 287 0.09 -14.07 -3.63
N ASN A 288 1.31 -14.47 -3.28
CA ASN A 288 1.96 -15.63 -3.90
C ASN A 288 1.13 -16.92 -3.74
N THR A 289 0.48 -17.12 -2.59
CA THR A 289 -0.43 -18.25 -2.36
C THR A 289 -1.71 -18.11 -3.19
N ILE A 290 -2.32 -16.93 -3.21
CA ILE A 290 -3.54 -16.63 -4.01
C ILE A 290 -3.30 -16.87 -5.50
N LEU A 291 -2.13 -16.47 -6.02
CA LEU A 291 -1.73 -16.72 -7.41
C LEU A 291 -1.59 -18.21 -7.70
N LYS A 292 -0.96 -18.97 -6.79
CA LYS A 292 -0.85 -20.42 -6.88
C LYS A 292 -2.23 -21.11 -6.94
N GLU A 293 -3.18 -20.63 -6.13
CA GLU A 293 -4.56 -21.14 -6.08
C GLU A 293 -5.49 -20.54 -7.16
N LYS A 294 -4.95 -19.70 -8.05
CA LYS A 294 -5.68 -19.06 -9.16
C LYS A 294 -6.88 -18.21 -8.70
N GLN A 295 -6.77 -17.55 -7.54
CA GLN A 295 -7.83 -16.72 -6.94
C GLN A 295 -7.57 -15.22 -7.05
N PHE A 296 -6.54 -14.79 -7.79
CA PHE A 296 -6.15 -13.36 -7.84
C PHE A 296 -7.28 -12.40 -8.19
N PRO A 297 -8.12 -12.65 -9.23
CA PRO A 297 -9.24 -11.77 -9.55
C PRO A 297 -10.11 -11.40 -8.35
N LEU A 298 -10.41 -12.35 -7.46
CA LEU A 298 -11.27 -12.13 -6.30
C LEU A 298 -10.64 -11.21 -5.25
N PHE A 299 -9.31 -11.24 -5.12
CA PHE A 299 -8.56 -10.57 -4.05
C PHE A 299 -7.75 -9.34 -4.53
N SER A 300 -7.82 -8.98 -5.82
CA SER A 300 -7.28 -7.71 -6.32
C SER A 300 -7.84 -6.56 -5.48
N ASN A 301 -7.02 -5.57 -5.10
CA ASN A 301 -7.50 -4.48 -4.24
C ASN A 301 -8.51 -3.56 -4.93
N SER A 302 -8.54 -3.57 -6.26
CA SER A 302 -9.40 -2.72 -7.07
C SER A 302 -9.72 -3.37 -8.40
N TYR A 303 -10.74 -2.83 -9.07
CA TYR A 303 -11.15 -3.23 -10.40
C TYR A 303 -11.17 -2.04 -11.35
N MET A 304 -11.02 -2.35 -12.63
CA MET A 304 -11.42 -1.52 -13.75
C MET A 304 -12.33 -2.37 -14.64
N LEU A 305 -13.63 -2.12 -14.60
CA LEU A 305 -14.61 -2.71 -15.51
C LEU A 305 -14.71 -1.83 -16.75
N LEU A 306 -14.49 -2.42 -17.91
CA LEU A 306 -14.69 -1.75 -19.19
C LEU A 306 -15.88 -2.37 -19.92
N LEU A 307 -16.89 -1.56 -20.19
CA LEU A 307 -18.06 -1.93 -20.98
C LEU A 307 -17.88 -1.43 -22.41
N GLY A 308 -18.17 -2.27 -23.40
CA GLY A 308 -17.97 -1.98 -24.82
C GLY A 308 -16.98 -2.93 -25.49
N PRO A 309 -16.64 -2.69 -26.77
CA PRO A 309 -15.86 -3.62 -27.60
C PRO A 309 -14.52 -4.03 -26.97
N ALA A 310 -14.11 -5.28 -27.22
CA ALA A 310 -12.88 -5.83 -26.69
C ALA A 310 -11.65 -4.98 -27.07
N LEU A 311 -10.86 -4.60 -26.07
CA LEU A 311 -9.58 -3.93 -26.28
C LEU A 311 -8.46 -4.94 -26.53
N SER A 312 -7.40 -4.44 -27.13
CA SER A 312 -6.18 -5.20 -27.42
C SER A 312 -5.19 -5.20 -26.25
N GLU A 313 -5.28 -4.19 -25.40
CA GLU A 313 -4.44 -3.90 -24.26
C GLU A 313 -4.72 -4.95 -23.15
N GLU A 314 -3.74 -5.83 -22.87
CA GLU A 314 -3.88 -6.92 -21.90
C GLU A 314 -3.14 -6.66 -20.58
N TYR A 315 -2.08 -5.85 -20.62
CA TYR A 315 -1.24 -5.53 -19.47
C TYR A 315 -0.53 -4.21 -19.68
N VAL A 316 -0.39 -3.39 -18.62
CA VAL A 316 0.33 -2.12 -18.65
C VAL A 316 1.23 -2.03 -17.42
N LYS A 317 2.46 -1.55 -17.57
CA LYS A 317 3.35 -1.19 -16.46
C LYS A 317 3.88 0.22 -16.67
N TYR A 318 3.71 1.07 -15.66
CA TYR A 318 4.23 2.43 -15.64
C TYR A 318 5.56 2.48 -14.91
N SER A 319 6.47 3.30 -15.43
CA SER A 319 7.76 3.63 -14.81
C SER A 319 7.91 5.14 -14.69
N ASN A 320 6.84 5.81 -14.21
CA ASN A 320 6.74 7.26 -14.10
C ASN A 320 7.04 7.80 -12.69
N ASP A 321 7.52 6.95 -11.80
CA ASP A 321 8.29 7.31 -10.60
C ASP A 321 9.74 7.72 -10.92
N ARG A 322 10.21 7.42 -12.14
CA ARG A 322 11.53 7.80 -12.66
C ARG A 322 11.62 9.30 -12.99
N ARG A 323 12.84 9.79 -13.25
CA ARG A 323 13.04 11.13 -13.83
C ARG A 323 12.28 11.28 -15.14
N GLU A 324 11.85 12.50 -15.45
CA GLU A 324 10.96 12.81 -16.59
C GLU A 324 11.46 12.25 -17.92
N GLU A 325 12.78 12.30 -18.16
CA GLU A 325 13.40 11.78 -19.37
C GLU A 325 13.42 10.25 -19.49
N PHE A 326 13.08 9.51 -18.42
CA PHE A 326 13.04 8.05 -18.38
C PHE A 326 11.64 7.51 -18.12
N GLN A 327 10.61 8.37 -18.17
CA GLN A 327 9.24 7.94 -17.90
C GLN A 327 8.64 7.28 -19.12
N ILE A 328 8.33 5.99 -18.96
CA ILE A 328 7.72 5.17 -20.00
C ILE A 328 6.55 4.38 -19.43
N LYS A 329 5.69 3.90 -20.34
CA LYS A 329 4.77 2.80 -20.09
C LYS A 329 5.14 1.62 -20.99
N THR A 330 5.12 0.42 -20.42
CA THR A 330 5.25 -0.85 -21.14
C THR A 330 3.87 -1.46 -21.28
N LEU A 331 3.47 -1.79 -22.49
CA LEU A 331 2.15 -2.32 -22.83
C LEU A 331 2.28 -3.69 -23.48
N GLN A 332 1.48 -4.66 -23.06
CA GLN A 332 1.26 -5.91 -23.80
C GLN A 332 -0.05 -5.79 -24.57
N ARG A 333 0.01 -6.02 -25.89
CA ARG A 333 -1.16 -6.06 -26.76
C ARG A 333 -1.34 -7.42 -27.41
N SER A 334 -2.59 -7.83 -27.55
CA SER A 334 -2.98 -8.91 -28.46
C SER A 334 -3.26 -8.33 -29.85
N THR A 335 -2.55 -8.85 -30.85
CA THR A 335 -2.73 -8.49 -32.26
C THR A 335 -3.23 -9.72 -33.03
N GLY A 336 -3.77 -9.52 -34.23
CA GLY A 336 -4.14 -10.65 -35.12
C GLY A 336 -2.97 -11.58 -35.48
N PHE A 337 -1.74 -11.17 -35.21
CA PHE A 337 -0.51 -11.94 -35.44
C PHE A 337 0.13 -12.49 -34.15
N GLY A 338 -0.58 -12.42 -33.02
CA GLY A 338 -0.08 -12.83 -31.70
C GLY A 338 0.17 -11.65 -30.76
N ARG A 339 0.83 -11.91 -29.63
CA ARG A 339 1.14 -10.89 -28.63
C ARG A 339 2.34 -10.03 -29.02
N ARG A 340 2.35 -8.79 -28.57
CA ARG A 340 3.42 -7.82 -28.80
C ARG A 340 3.61 -6.97 -27.54
N ILE A 341 4.86 -6.63 -27.25
CA ILE A 341 5.19 -5.66 -26.20
C ILE A 341 5.50 -4.32 -26.87
N GLU A 342 5.08 -3.23 -26.26
CA GLU A 342 5.38 -1.87 -26.71
C GLU A 342 5.88 -1.04 -25.53
N LYS A 343 6.95 -0.25 -25.72
CA LYS A 343 7.35 0.78 -24.74
C LYS A 343 7.10 2.15 -25.34
N HIS A 344 6.29 2.95 -24.64
CA HIS A 344 5.86 4.28 -25.05
C HIS A 344 6.36 5.34 -24.05
N PRO A 345 6.82 6.51 -24.51
CA PRO A 345 7.23 7.60 -23.64
C PRO A 345 6.00 8.28 -23.02
N LEU A 346 6.11 8.73 -21.77
CA LEU A 346 5.06 9.48 -21.07
C LEU A 346 5.25 11.00 -21.12
N SER A 347 6.39 11.45 -21.66
CA SER A 347 6.75 12.85 -21.82
C SER A 347 7.51 13.06 -23.13
N LYS A 348 7.57 14.31 -23.62
CA LYS A 348 8.41 14.66 -24.77
C LYS A 348 9.91 14.50 -24.46
N THR A 349 10.30 14.69 -23.19
CA THR A 349 11.69 14.52 -22.77
C THR A 349 12.14 13.06 -22.83
N ALA A 350 11.22 12.11 -22.64
CA ALA A 350 11.47 10.67 -22.74
C ALA A 350 11.60 10.13 -24.17
N TRP A 351 11.34 10.94 -25.21
CA TRP A 351 11.48 10.49 -26.61
C TRP A 351 12.91 10.03 -26.94
N LYS A 352 13.91 10.79 -26.46
CA LYS A 352 15.32 10.45 -26.66
C LYS A 352 15.69 9.11 -26.02
N HIS A 353 15.06 8.78 -24.89
CA HIS A 353 15.30 7.53 -24.18
C HIS A 353 14.76 6.31 -24.96
N ILE A 354 13.57 6.43 -25.54
CA ILE A 354 13.01 5.41 -26.44
C ILE A 354 13.89 5.20 -27.67
N GLU A 355 14.32 6.28 -28.33
CA GLU A 355 15.21 6.20 -29.50
C GLU A 355 16.58 5.60 -29.14
N ALA A 356 17.14 5.97 -27.98
CA ALA A 356 18.39 5.41 -27.47
C ALA A 356 18.25 3.91 -27.15
N THR A 357 17.11 3.47 -26.61
CA THR A 357 16.82 2.05 -26.34
C THR A 357 16.78 1.24 -27.64
N ALA A 358 16.19 1.79 -28.71
CA ALA A 358 16.20 1.14 -30.03
C ALA A 358 17.64 1.03 -30.61
N ALA A 359 18.46 2.07 -30.45
CA ALA A 359 19.85 2.03 -30.89
C ALA A 359 20.71 1.05 -30.05
N ALA A 360 20.41 0.95 -28.74
CA ALA A 360 21.05 -0.01 -27.85
C ALA A 360 20.82 -1.46 -28.29
N TYR A 361 19.60 -1.78 -28.72
CA TYR A 361 19.26 -3.09 -29.28
C TYR A 361 20.20 -3.49 -30.43
N GLU A 362 20.43 -2.60 -31.40
CA GLU A 362 21.31 -2.87 -32.55
C GLU A 362 22.74 -3.16 -32.10
N LYS A 363 23.29 -2.32 -31.21
CA LYS A 363 24.67 -2.47 -30.70
C LYS A 363 24.84 -3.74 -29.88
N LEU A 364 23.88 -4.09 -29.01
CA LEU A 364 23.95 -5.31 -28.22
C LEU A 364 23.77 -6.56 -29.10
N THR A 365 22.95 -6.48 -30.14
CA THR A 365 22.79 -7.57 -31.11
C THR A 365 24.14 -7.86 -31.80
N GLU A 366 24.87 -6.81 -32.21
CA GLU A 366 26.23 -6.96 -32.74
C GLU A 366 27.20 -7.47 -31.66
N ARG A 367 27.07 -7.02 -30.41
CA ARG A 367 27.92 -7.52 -29.31
C ARG A 367 27.79 -9.03 -29.13
N TYR A 368 26.57 -9.54 -29.11
CA TYR A 368 26.28 -10.94 -28.78
C TYR A 368 26.16 -11.86 -30.01
N GLU A 369 26.51 -11.37 -31.20
CA GLU A 369 26.54 -12.19 -32.41
C GLU A 369 27.44 -13.42 -32.24
N GLY A 370 26.91 -14.59 -32.60
CA GLY A 370 27.59 -15.88 -32.45
C GLY A 370 27.55 -16.49 -31.04
N SER A 371 26.95 -15.81 -30.06
CA SER A 371 26.77 -16.32 -28.70
C SER A 371 25.41 -17.03 -28.51
N LEU A 372 25.20 -17.60 -27.32
CA LEU A 372 23.90 -18.14 -26.88
C LEU A 372 23.03 -17.10 -26.15
N LEU A 373 23.43 -15.83 -26.14
CA LEU A 373 22.62 -14.73 -25.64
C LEU A 373 22.06 -13.95 -26.84
N GLU A 374 20.75 -13.81 -26.92
CA GLU A 374 20.07 -13.15 -28.03
C GLU A 374 19.28 -11.95 -27.51
N VAL A 375 19.52 -10.78 -28.09
CA VAL A 375 18.75 -9.59 -27.76
C VAL A 375 17.40 -9.68 -28.45
N ASN A 376 16.32 -9.52 -27.68
CA ASN A 376 14.98 -9.66 -28.21
C ASN A 376 14.68 -8.62 -29.29
N GLU A 377 14.12 -9.05 -30.42
CA GLU A 377 13.87 -8.21 -31.58
C GLU A 377 12.98 -7.01 -31.20
N CYS A 378 13.48 -5.79 -31.46
CA CYS A 378 12.70 -4.57 -31.32
C CYS A 378 12.74 -3.70 -32.59
N LYS A 379 11.71 -2.88 -32.76
CA LYS A 379 11.57 -1.94 -33.88
C LYS A 379 11.12 -0.58 -33.37
N LEU A 380 11.82 0.47 -33.78
CA LEU A 380 11.39 1.84 -33.55
C LEU A 380 10.27 2.20 -34.52
N GLU A 381 9.14 2.62 -33.98
CA GLU A 381 7.95 3.03 -34.71
C GLU A 381 7.54 4.45 -34.26
N ARG A 382 6.59 5.07 -34.99
CA ARG A 382 6.06 6.40 -34.66
C ARG A 382 4.55 6.41 -34.75
N MET A 383 3.90 7.06 -33.79
CA MET A 383 2.47 7.37 -33.84
C MET A 383 2.18 8.43 -34.92
N ALA A 384 0.88 8.65 -35.20
CA ALA A 384 0.44 9.65 -36.17
C ALA A 384 0.89 11.09 -35.85
N ASP A 385 1.12 11.40 -34.57
CA ASP A 385 1.62 12.70 -34.10
C ASP A 385 3.16 12.80 -34.05
N GLY A 386 3.86 11.75 -34.48
CA GLY A 386 5.32 11.68 -34.52
C GLY A 386 5.98 11.11 -33.25
N THR A 387 5.21 10.84 -32.19
CA THR A 387 5.73 10.26 -30.93
C THR A 387 6.42 8.92 -31.20
N PRO A 388 7.71 8.74 -30.85
CA PRO A 388 8.41 7.48 -31.04
C PRO A 388 7.98 6.46 -29.97
N TYR A 389 7.88 5.20 -30.36
CA TYR A 389 7.71 4.06 -29.46
C TYR A 389 8.48 2.86 -30.00
N ILE A 390 8.85 1.93 -29.13
CA ILE A 390 9.47 0.67 -29.57
C ILE A 390 8.48 -0.47 -29.46
N SER A 391 8.38 -1.26 -30.52
CA SER A 391 7.67 -2.53 -30.52
C SER A 391 8.66 -3.68 -30.38
N ILE A 392 8.42 -4.55 -29.39
CA ILE A 392 9.27 -5.66 -29.01
C ILE A 392 8.49 -6.96 -29.24
N LYS A 393 9.16 -7.97 -29.82
CA LYS A 393 8.59 -9.31 -30.01
C LYS A 393 8.25 -9.93 -28.66
N PHE A 394 7.05 -10.51 -28.54
CA PHE A 394 6.69 -11.26 -27.35
C PHE A 394 7.42 -12.62 -27.34
N LEU A 395 8.13 -12.92 -26.27
CA LEU A 395 8.79 -14.21 -26.06
C LEU A 395 8.05 -15.01 -25.00
N GLU A 396 7.77 -16.28 -25.30
CA GLU A 396 7.22 -17.23 -24.33
C GLU A 396 8.36 -17.99 -23.65
N GLY A 397 8.28 -18.08 -22.31
CA GLY A 397 9.31 -18.75 -21.53
C GLY A 397 9.24 -18.39 -20.05
N ARG A 398 10.29 -18.80 -19.34
CA ARG A 398 10.52 -18.49 -17.93
C ARG A 398 11.69 -17.54 -17.78
N THR A 399 11.66 -16.66 -16.80
CA THR A 399 12.83 -15.84 -16.50
C THR A 399 13.92 -16.70 -15.85
N LEU A 400 15.19 -16.31 -15.99
CA LEU A 400 16.28 -16.96 -15.26
C LEU A 400 16.05 -16.86 -13.75
N GLU A 401 15.52 -15.73 -13.29
CA GLU A 401 15.09 -15.55 -11.89
C GLU A 401 14.11 -16.63 -11.42
N GLU A 402 13.03 -16.89 -12.16
CA GLU A 402 12.04 -17.91 -11.82
C GLU A 402 12.65 -19.32 -11.72
N ILE A 403 13.71 -19.58 -12.49
CA ILE A 403 14.39 -20.87 -12.51
C ILE A 403 15.36 -20.97 -11.32
N LEU A 404 16.07 -19.88 -11.00
CA LEU A 404 16.94 -19.79 -9.83
C LEU A 404 16.14 -19.91 -8.52
N ASP A 405 14.96 -19.28 -8.43
CA ASP A 405 14.07 -19.41 -7.27
C ASP A 405 13.62 -20.88 -7.07
N GLU A 406 13.35 -21.61 -8.16
CA GLU A 406 12.97 -23.03 -8.09
C GLU A 406 14.13 -23.92 -7.60
N CYS A 407 15.37 -23.60 -7.95
CA CYS A 407 16.54 -24.25 -7.38
C CYS A 407 16.58 -24.07 -5.86
N LEU A 408 16.37 -22.84 -5.36
CA LEU A 408 16.37 -22.56 -3.92
C LEU A 408 15.24 -23.29 -3.19
N GLU A 409 14.04 -23.34 -3.76
CA GLU A 409 12.91 -24.07 -3.19
C GLU A 409 13.14 -25.56 -3.05
N LYS A 410 13.93 -26.13 -3.98
CA LYS A 410 14.29 -27.55 -3.99
C LYS A 410 15.58 -27.85 -3.24
N ASN A 411 16.22 -26.84 -2.65
CA ASN A 411 17.55 -26.91 -2.05
C ASN A 411 18.63 -27.43 -3.04
N ASP A 412 18.46 -27.16 -4.33
CA ASP A 412 19.38 -27.53 -5.40
C ASP A 412 20.42 -26.42 -5.63
N LEU A 413 21.38 -26.33 -4.71
CA LEU A 413 22.47 -25.34 -4.79
C LEU A 413 23.44 -25.62 -5.95
N GLU A 414 23.66 -26.88 -6.30
CA GLU A 414 24.52 -27.25 -7.45
C GLU A 414 23.91 -26.76 -8.77
N GLY A 415 22.61 -26.94 -8.94
CA GLY A 415 21.85 -26.40 -10.06
C GLY A 415 21.92 -24.88 -10.14
N PHE A 416 21.70 -24.20 -9.01
CA PHE A 416 21.84 -22.73 -8.93
C PHE A 416 23.22 -22.27 -9.41
N HIS A 417 24.29 -22.89 -8.91
CA HIS A 417 25.65 -22.54 -9.30
C HIS A 417 25.92 -22.80 -10.78
N SER A 418 25.40 -23.89 -11.34
CA SER A 418 25.55 -24.22 -12.76
C SER A 418 24.88 -23.19 -13.68
N LEU A 419 23.67 -22.73 -13.32
CA LEU A 419 22.98 -21.65 -14.04
C LEU A 419 23.72 -20.31 -13.92
N PHE A 420 24.25 -20.01 -12.73
CA PHE A 420 25.01 -18.79 -12.51
C PHE A 420 26.33 -18.79 -13.32
N GLU A 421 27.00 -19.93 -13.44
CA GLU A 421 28.20 -20.09 -14.28
C GLU A 421 27.87 -19.93 -15.77
N GLU A 422 26.77 -20.50 -16.23
CA GLU A 422 26.31 -20.32 -17.61
C GLU A 422 25.89 -18.86 -17.89
N TYR A 423 25.27 -18.19 -16.92
CA TYR A 423 24.99 -16.76 -16.97
C TYR A 423 26.29 -15.95 -17.14
N LEU A 424 27.31 -16.19 -16.30
CA LEU A 424 28.61 -15.50 -16.39
C LEU A 424 29.25 -15.67 -17.76
N LYS A 425 29.28 -16.90 -18.27
CA LYS A 425 29.82 -17.23 -19.58
C LYS A 425 29.11 -16.45 -20.68
N ARG A 426 27.78 -16.36 -20.66
CA ARG A 426 26.98 -15.66 -21.68
C ARG A 426 27.18 -14.16 -21.67
N ILE A 427 27.17 -13.53 -20.50
CA ILE A 427 27.30 -12.06 -20.42
C ILE A 427 28.73 -11.58 -20.73
N SER A 428 29.74 -12.44 -20.51
CA SER A 428 31.15 -12.15 -20.82
C SER A 428 31.47 -12.07 -22.32
N TRP A 429 30.54 -12.49 -23.17
CA TRP A 429 30.75 -12.45 -24.60
C TRP A 429 30.87 -11.00 -25.11
N GLY A 430 31.95 -10.73 -25.85
CA GLY A 430 32.26 -9.40 -26.36
C GLY A 430 32.50 -8.36 -25.25
N GLU A 431 33.02 -8.77 -24.08
CA GLU A 431 33.32 -7.89 -22.95
C GLU A 431 34.24 -6.71 -23.31
N GLU A 432 35.08 -6.87 -24.33
CA GLU A 432 35.97 -5.82 -24.84
C GLU A 432 35.25 -4.73 -25.65
N LYS A 433 33.99 -4.94 -26.05
CA LYS A 433 33.23 -3.95 -26.83
C LYS A 433 32.74 -2.80 -25.93
N GLU A 434 32.77 -1.58 -26.47
CA GLU A 434 32.32 -0.36 -25.79
C GLU A 434 30.78 -0.22 -25.74
N VAL A 435 30.08 -1.30 -25.42
CA VAL A 435 28.64 -1.30 -25.22
C VAL A 435 28.29 -2.33 -24.16
N ALA A 436 27.59 -1.93 -23.10
CA ALA A 436 27.17 -2.85 -22.04
C ALA A 436 25.79 -2.47 -21.48
N ASP A 437 24.94 -3.48 -21.34
CA ASP A 437 23.69 -3.35 -20.60
C ASP A 437 23.95 -3.53 -19.11
N TYR A 438 23.77 -2.45 -18.35
CA TYR A 438 23.94 -2.45 -16.91
C TYR A 438 22.77 -3.15 -16.20
N ASP A 439 21.63 -3.33 -16.87
CA ASP A 439 20.44 -4.00 -16.36
C ASP A 439 20.21 -5.41 -16.92
N LEU A 440 21.30 -6.06 -17.34
CA LEU A 440 21.31 -7.48 -17.70
C LEU A 440 21.19 -8.38 -16.45
N ILE A 441 20.07 -8.27 -15.73
CA ILE A 441 19.76 -9.03 -14.51
C ILE A 441 18.96 -10.30 -14.82
N PHE A 442 18.85 -11.20 -13.83
CA PHE A 442 18.16 -12.48 -14.00
C PHE A 442 16.69 -12.34 -14.42
N ALA A 443 16.00 -11.30 -13.97
CA ALA A 443 14.61 -11.01 -14.34
C ALA A 443 14.44 -10.60 -15.82
N ASN A 444 15.50 -10.07 -16.45
CA ASN A 444 15.52 -9.60 -17.84
C ASN A 444 16.03 -10.65 -18.84
N LEU A 445 16.29 -11.87 -18.37
CA LEU A 445 16.69 -13.01 -19.20
C LEU A 445 15.58 -14.03 -19.26
N LEU A 446 15.05 -14.31 -20.45
CA LEU A 446 13.95 -15.22 -20.69
C LEU A 446 14.41 -16.43 -21.49
N ILE A 447 14.10 -17.63 -20.99
CA ILE A 447 14.51 -18.90 -21.59
C ILE A 447 13.26 -19.60 -22.12
N SER A 448 13.22 -19.84 -23.43
CA SER A 448 12.09 -20.48 -24.10
C SER A 448 11.96 -21.94 -23.67
N GLN A 449 10.73 -22.37 -23.38
CA GLN A 449 10.40 -23.78 -23.23
C GLN A 449 9.96 -24.32 -24.59
N GLU A 450 10.76 -25.17 -25.22
CA GLU A 450 10.31 -25.86 -26.43
C GLU A 450 9.07 -26.70 -26.11
N SER A 451 8.03 -26.56 -26.91
CA SER A 451 6.76 -27.26 -26.79
C SER A 451 6.92 -28.75 -27.13
N ASN A 452 7.38 -29.55 -26.17
CA ASN A 452 7.19 -31.01 -26.18
C ASN A 452 6.02 -31.43 -25.26
N MET A 453 4.94 -30.64 -25.24
CA MET A 453 3.66 -31.12 -24.69
C MET A 453 2.92 -31.94 -25.76
N ARG A 454 3.29 -33.22 -25.90
CA ARG A 454 2.33 -34.24 -26.31
C ARG A 454 1.47 -34.56 -25.08
N ASP A 455 0.16 -34.41 -25.24
CA ASP A 455 -0.93 -34.91 -24.39
C ASP A 455 -0.83 -34.67 -22.87
N GLY A 456 -1.76 -33.87 -22.35
CA GLY A 456 -1.89 -33.44 -20.95
C GLY A 456 -2.19 -34.54 -19.92
N LYS A 457 -1.31 -35.53 -19.78
CA LYS A 457 -1.33 -36.49 -18.67
C LYS A 457 -0.04 -36.56 -17.85
N ASP A 458 1.06 -35.95 -18.30
CA ASP A 458 2.36 -36.04 -17.60
C ASP A 458 2.83 -34.74 -16.89
N ALA A 459 2.02 -33.67 -16.89
CA ALA A 459 2.38 -32.39 -16.26
C ALA A 459 2.50 -32.47 -14.72
N GLN A 460 2.16 -33.60 -14.09
CA GLN A 460 2.26 -33.82 -12.65
C GLN A 460 3.51 -34.60 -12.20
N SER A 461 4.37 -35.06 -13.12
CA SER A 461 5.59 -35.81 -12.78
C SER A 461 6.90 -35.19 -13.30
N GLY A 462 6.84 -34.00 -13.93
CA GLY A 462 7.99 -33.31 -14.52
C GLY A 462 9.09 -33.00 -13.49
N LYS A 463 10.07 -33.90 -13.38
CA LYS A 463 11.27 -33.71 -12.58
C LYS A 463 11.99 -32.46 -13.11
N PHE A 464 12.17 -31.46 -12.26
CA PHE A 464 12.95 -30.27 -12.61
C PHE A 464 14.36 -30.72 -12.97
N ASN A 465 14.69 -30.56 -14.25
CA ASN A 465 16.01 -30.88 -14.78
C ASN A 465 16.65 -29.59 -15.29
N ILE A 466 17.74 -29.19 -14.67
CA ILE A 466 18.46 -27.97 -14.99
C ILE A 466 19.13 -28.04 -16.36
N ASP A 467 19.51 -29.25 -16.82
CA ASP A 467 20.19 -29.48 -18.09
C ASP A 467 19.41 -28.90 -19.27
N CYS A 468 18.07 -28.90 -19.18
CA CYS A 468 17.20 -28.36 -20.22
C CYS A 468 17.31 -26.84 -20.41
N TYR A 469 17.99 -26.12 -19.51
CA TYR A 469 18.28 -24.68 -19.59
C TYR A 469 19.74 -24.39 -19.96
N LEU A 470 20.62 -25.40 -19.86
CA LEU A 470 22.07 -25.30 -20.11
C LEU A 470 22.44 -25.74 -21.54
N ASP A 471 21.70 -26.67 -22.14
CA ASP A 471 21.97 -27.24 -23.48
C ASP A 471 21.61 -26.30 -24.63
N GLU A 472 22.60 -25.70 -25.32
CA GLU A 472 22.56 -24.96 -26.62
C GLU A 472 21.39 -23.99 -26.87
N LYS A 473 20.55 -23.73 -25.88
CA LYS A 473 19.38 -22.87 -25.98
C LYS A 473 19.82 -21.43 -25.89
N LYS A 474 19.24 -20.61 -26.75
CA LYS A 474 19.38 -19.16 -26.65
C LYS A 474 18.62 -18.64 -25.42
N TRP A 475 19.24 -17.71 -24.70
CA TRP A 475 18.55 -16.91 -23.68
C TRP A 475 18.22 -15.56 -24.29
N GLY A 476 16.96 -15.14 -24.19
CA GLY A 476 16.48 -13.87 -24.71
C GLY A 476 16.67 -12.75 -23.69
N LEU A 477 17.46 -11.73 -24.01
CA LEU A 477 17.51 -10.48 -23.27
C LEU A 477 16.28 -9.64 -23.66
N ILE A 478 15.32 -9.50 -22.75
CA ILE A 478 14.00 -8.89 -23.03
C ILE A 478 13.94 -7.40 -22.70
N ASP A 479 14.92 -6.88 -21.97
CA ASP A 479 15.07 -5.46 -21.68
C ASP A 479 16.51 -5.04 -21.92
N CYS A 480 16.72 -3.92 -22.62
CA CYS A 480 18.03 -3.34 -22.90
C CYS A 480 18.05 -1.82 -22.63
N GLU A 481 17.08 -1.35 -21.86
CA GLU A 481 16.85 0.08 -21.58
C GLU A 481 18.05 0.78 -20.94
N TRP A 482 18.85 0.07 -20.16
CA TRP A 482 19.99 0.62 -19.41
C TRP A 482 21.33 0.24 -20.03
N THR A 483 21.43 0.43 -21.34
CA THR A 483 22.65 0.22 -22.12
C THR A 483 23.48 1.49 -22.20
N PHE A 484 24.78 1.36 -21.99
CA PHE A 484 25.75 2.46 -22.04
C PHE A 484 26.86 2.18 -23.05
N ASP A 485 27.31 3.23 -23.73
CA ASP A 485 28.45 3.22 -24.66
C ASP A 485 29.78 3.27 -23.88
N ARG A 486 30.04 2.22 -23.09
CA ARG A 486 31.28 2.02 -22.34
C ARG A 486 31.47 0.54 -22.05
N THR A 487 32.72 0.14 -21.84
CA THR A 487 33.04 -1.19 -21.31
C THR A 487 32.64 -1.27 -19.83
N VAL A 488 31.96 -2.35 -19.45
CA VAL A 488 31.65 -2.68 -18.05
C VAL A 488 32.10 -4.11 -17.81
N GLU A 489 32.82 -4.34 -16.72
CA GLU A 489 33.35 -5.66 -16.40
C GLU A 489 32.21 -6.64 -16.09
N THR A 490 32.34 -7.87 -16.58
CA THR A 490 31.39 -8.97 -16.36
C THR A 490 31.07 -9.18 -14.89
N ARG A 491 32.08 -9.08 -14.04
CA ARG A 491 31.92 -9.25 -12.59
C ARG A 491 31.10 -8.12 -11.94
N GLU A 492 31.11 -6.91 -12.49
CA GLU A 492 30.27 -5.80 -12.04
C GLU A 492 28.80 -6.06 -12.38
N ILE A 493 28.51 -6.47 -13.62
CA ILE A 493 27.15 -6.84 -14.05
C ILE A 493 26.64 -8.04 -13.25
N ALA A 494 27.48 -9.06 -13.05
CA ALA A 494 27.11 -10.25 -12.28
C ALA A 494 26.89 -9.96 -10.79
N PHE A 495 27.73 -9.12 -10.18
CA PHE A 495 27.51 -8.65 -8.81
C PHE A 495 26.17 -7.94 -8.71
N ARG A 496 25.87 -7.02 -9.64
CA ARG A 496 24.60 -6.29 -9.63
C ARG A 496 23.40 -7.22 -9.77
N ALA A 497 23.40 -8.15 -10.72
CA ALA A 497 22.33 -9.12 -10.91
C ALA A 497 22.07 -9.95 -9.63
N LEU A 498 23.13 -10.44 -8.98
CA LEU A 498 23.02 -11.15 -7.71
C LEU A 498 22.50 -10.26 -6.58
N TYR A 499 23.02 -9.04 -6.48
CA TYR A 499 22.65 -8.09 -5.44
C TYR A 499 21.17 -7.71 -5.53
N CYS A 500 20.68 -7.39 -6.73
CA CYS A 500 19.25 -7.15 -6.99
C CYS A 500 18.42 -8.38 -6.65
N TYR A 501 18.83 -9.57 -7.09
CA TYR A 501 18.14 -10.83 -6.79
C TYR A 501 17.99 -11.06 -5.29
N LEU A 502 19.04 -10.84 -4.48
CA LEU A 502 18.99 -11.04 -3.03
C LEU A 502 18.11 -10.01 -2.30
N LEU A 503 18.11 -8.75 -2.75
CA LEU A 503 17.35 -7.68 -2.10
C LEU A 503 15.82 -7.83 -2.25
N GLU A 504 15.36 -8.48 -3.30
CA GLU A 504 13.93 -8.56 -3.60
C GLU A 504 13.15 -9.57 -2.75
N ASP A 505 13.81 -10.60 -2.20
CA ASP A 505 13.15 -11.60 -1.36
C ASP A 505 14.08 -12.14 -0.27
N GLU A 506 13.73 -11.91 1.00
CA GLU A 506 14.50 -12.38 2.16
C GLU A 506 14.69 -13.90 2.18
N LYS A 507 13.83 -14.69 1.53
CA LYS A 507 14.03 -16.15 1.43
C LYS A 507 15.30 -16.50 0.66
N ARG A 508 15.75 -15.63 -0.24
CA ARG A 508 16.97 -15.81 -1.02
C ARG A 508 18.24 -15.65 -0.18
N ASN A 509 18.14 -15.13 1.06
CA ASN A 509 19.24 -15.06 2.03
C ASN A 509 19.73 -16.44 2.51
N CYS A 510 19.08 -17.53 2.11
CA CYS A 510 19.62 -18.89 2.29
C CYS A 510 20.85 -19.14 1.40
N LEU A 511 21.04 -18.37 0.33
CA LEU A 511 22.27 -18.35 -0.43
C LEU A 511 23.39 -17.81 0.44
N ASN A 512 24.56 -18.46 0.40
CA ASN A 512 25.77 -17.93 0.98
C ASN A 512 26.37 -16.91 -0.01
N PRO A 513 26.21 -15.59 0.22
CA PRO A 513 26.67 -14.59 -0.73
C PRO A 513 28.20 -14.61 -0.84
N ASP A 514 28.90 -14.89 0.27
CA ASP A 514 30.36 -14.93 0.32
C ASP A 514 30.93 -15.96 -0.67
N LEU A 515 30.28 -17.12 -0.83
CA LEU A 515 30.72 -18.16 -1.76
C LEU A 515 30.60 -17.74 -3.23
N ILE A 516 29.60 -16.92 -3.55
CA ILE A 516 29.42 -16.36 -4.90
C ILE A 516 30.40 -15.20 -5.12
N MET A 517 30.63 -14.37 -4.09
CA MET A 517 31.61 -13.28 -4.12
C MET A 517 33.04 -13.80 -4.32
N ASP A 518 33.40 -14.89 -3.64
CA ASP A 518 34.68 -15.59 -3.81
C ASP A 518 34.85 -16.12 -5.24
N LYS A 519 33.79 -16.70 -5.82
CA LYS A 519 33.77 -17.14 -7.24
C LYS A 519 33.98 -15.97 -8.21
N LEU A 520 33.38 -14.80 -7.93
CA LEU A 520 33.58 -13.58 -8.70
C LEU A 520 34.95 -12.90 -8.44
N LYS A 521 35.71 -13.39 -7.45
CA LYS A 521 36.96 -12.80 -6.95
C LYS A 521 36.78 -11.34 -6.52
N ILE A 522 35.62 -11.02 -5.95
CA ILE A 522 35.30 -9.67 -5.47
C ILE A 522 35.57 -9.60 -3.97
N GLY A 523 36.54 -8.78 -3.58
CA GLY A 523 36.84 -8.52 -2.17
C GLY A 523 35.81 -7.59 -1.52
N SER A 524 35.82 -7.50 -0.18
CA SER A 524 34.86 -6.68 0.58
C SER A 524 34.84 -5.20 0.20
N ALA A 525 36.01 -4.60 -0.07
CA ALA A 525 36.13 -3.21 -0.48
C ALA A 525 35.51 -2.95 -1.86
N GLU A 526 35.67 -3.89 -2.78
CA GLU A 526 35.12 -3.81 -4.13
C GLU A 526 33.61 -4.05 -4.14
N ALA A 527 33.13 -5.02 -3.35
CA ALA A 527 31.69 -5.23 -3.13
C ALA A 527 31.00 -3.96 -2.62
N GLU A 528 31.64 -3.24 -1.69
CA GLU A 528 31.14 -1.97 -1.18
C GLU A 528 31.14 -0.87 -2.24
N GLN A 529 32.15 -0.84 -3.11
CA GLN A 529 32.15 0.05 -4.26
C GLN A 529 30.99 -0.24 -5.21
N TYR A 530 30.73 -1.50 -5.57
CA TYR A 530 29.61 -1.87 -6.43
C TYR A 530 28.25 -1.53 -5.81
N ARG A 531 28.06 -1.76 -4.50
CA ARG A 531 26.85 -1.30 -3.78
C ARG A 531 26.65 0.21 -3.91
N ARG A 532 27.72 1.00 -3.78
CA ARG A 532 27.65 2.46 -3.96
C ARG A 532 27.35 2.87 -5.39
N GLN A 533 27.86 2.15 -6.37
CA GLN A 533 27.53 2.37 -7.78
C GLN A 533 26.06 2.05 -8.06
N GLU A 534 25.53 0.96 -7.50
CA GLU A 534 24.10 0.63 -7.60
C GLU A 534 23.22 1.71 -6.97
N MET A 535 23.55 2.19 -5.77
CA MET A 535 22.82 3.31 -5.15
C MET A 535 22.85 4.58 -6.01
N LYS A 536 23.99 4.88 -6.64
CA LYS A 536 24.12 6.01 -7.58
C LYS A 536 23.29 5.80 -8.84
N PHE A 537 23.26 4.58 -9.37
CA PHE A 537 22.46 4.22 -10.54
C PHE A 537 20.97 4.36 -10.23
N GLN A 538 20.49 3.84 -9.10
CA GLN A 538 19.11 4.01 -8.67
C GLN A 538 18.71 5.48 -8.52
N LYS A 539 19.58 6.32 -7.94
CA LYS A 539 19.36 7.79 -7.89
C LYS A 539 19.50 8.47 -9.25
N TYR A 540 20.26 7.92 -10.19
CA TYR A 540 20.29 8.41 -11.58
C TYR A 540 18.96 8.16 -12.28
N VAL A 541 18.35 6.99 -12.08
CA VAL A 541 17.05 6.59 -12.66
C VAL A 541 15.88 7.34 -12.01
N THR A 542 15.81 7.35 -10.68
CA THR A 542 14.69 7.95 -9.91
C THR A 542 14.83 9.46 -9.71
N GLY A 543 16.06 9.97 -9.73
CA GLY A 543 16.37 11.36 -9.41
C GLY A 543 16.51 11.61 -7.90
N LYS A 544 16.34 12.88 -7.48
CA LYS A 544 16.43 13.30 -6.08
C LYS A 544 15.09 13.25 -5.32
N ARG A 545 14.12 12.49 -5.82
CA ARG A 545 12.72 12.49 -5.36
C ARG A 545 12.48 11.34 -4.39
N LEU A 546 11.43 11.45 -3.58
CA LEU A 546 10.96 10.36 -2.74
C LEU A 546 10.14 9.37 -3.57
N SER A 547 10.41 8.08 -3.38
CA SER A 547 9.55 6.98 -3.80
C SER A 547 8.24 7.01 -3.04
N MET A 548 7.21 6.31 -3.54
CA MET A 548 5.94 6.21 -2.81
C MET A 548 6.07 5.50 -1.45
N ALA A 549 7.07 4.63 -1.27
CA ALA A 549 7.36 4.02 0.02
C ALA A 549 7.94 5.06 1.00
N GLU A 550 8.90 5.87 0.55
CA GLU A 550 9.45 6.98 1.34
C GLU A 550 8.38 8.05 1.64
N ILE A 551 7.46 8.34 0.70
CA ILE A 551 6.32 9.24 0.95
C ILE A 551 5.38 8.67 2.00
N ARG A 552 5.08 7.36 1.95
CA ARG A 552 4.27 6.69 2.98
C ARG A 552 4.91 6.85 4.36
N GLU A 553 6.21 6.64 4.46
CA GLU A 553 6.95 6.79 5.71
C GLU A 553 6.93 8.24 6.19
N ALA A 554 7.03 9.20 5.26
CA ALA A 554 6.99 10.62 5.58
C ALA A 554 5.61 11.12 6.06
N ILE A 555 4.51 10.55 5.54
CA ILE A 555 3.14 10.83 6.02
C ILE A 555 2.92 10.22 7.42
N ASP A 556 3.67 9.19 7.77
CA ASP A 556 3.78 8.63 9.13
C ASP A 556 2.47 8.04 9.69
N GLN A 557 1.68 7.37 8.83
CA GLN A 557 0.54 6.59 9.29
C GLN A 557 0.99 5.30 9.99
N PRO A 558 0.62 5.06 11.26
CA PRO A 558 1.06 3.91 12.03
C PRO A 558 0.69 2.57 11.38
N VAL A 559 1.57 1.58 11.53
CA VAL A 559 1.25 0.18 11.27
C VAL A 559 1.61 -0.64 12.49
N TYR A 560 0.59 -1.24 13.08
CA TYR A 560 0.72 -2.08 14.28
C TYR A 560 0.82 -3.53 13.86
N THR A 561 1.86 -4.25 14.31
CA THR A 561 1.89 -5.71 14.09
C THR A 561 0.99 -6.41 15.12
N LEU A 562 0.46 -7.58 14.75
CA LEU A 562 -0.30 -8.41 15.70
C LEU A 562 0.53 -8.79 16.93
N THR A 563 1.83 -9.03 16.76
CA THR A 563 2.74 -9.35 17.85
C THR A 563 2.82 -8.19 18.85
N ASP A 564 3.08 -6.97 18.36
CA ASP A 564 3.18 -5.77 19.21
C ASP A 564 1.88 -5.52 19.96
N PHE A 565 0.74 -5.70 19.28
CA PHE A 565 -0.57 -5.55 19.87
C PHE A 565 -0.81 -6.58 21.00
N CYS A 566 -0.53 -7.85 20.76
CA CYS A 566 -0.71 -8.90 21.76
C CYS A 566 0.27 -8.78 22.93
N GLU A 567 1.51 -8.38 22.69
CA GLU A 567 2.51 -8.17 23.74
C GLU A 567 2.15 -6.97 24.64
N GLY A 568 1.70 -5.87 24.04
CA GLY A 568 1.22 -4.70 24.79
C GLY A 568 0.01 -4.98 25.68
N LEU A 569 -0.84 -5.93 25.30
CA LEU A 569 -1.95 -6.40 26.15
C LEU A 569 -1.48 -7.33 27.27
N ARG A 570 -0.53 -8.25 26.98
CA ARG A 570 0.02 -9.19 27.97
C ARG A 570 0.78 -8.50 29.09
N SER A 571 1.62 -7.51 28.76
CA SER A 571 2.43 -6.79 29.76
C SER A 571 1.57 -5.98 30.75
N LYS A 572 0.41 -5.49 30.31
CA LYS A 572 -0.56 -4.79 31.18
C LYS A 572 -1.29 -5.74 32.14
N SER A 573 -1.54 -6.98 31.74
CA SER A 573 -2.36 -7.93 32.50
C SER A 573 -1.58 -8.71 33.56
N SER A 574 -0.32 -9.10 33.31
CA SER A 574 0.44 -9.93 34.26
C SER A 574 1.01 -9.16 35.45
N ASN A 575 1.49 -7.94 35.24
CA ASN A 575 2.21 -7.19 36.28
C ASN A 575 1.28 -6.45 37.25
N ASN A 576 0.02 -6.22 36.86
CA ASN A 576 -0.92 -5.38 37.62
C ASN A 576 -1.87 -6.18 38.55
N ARG A 577 -1.65 -7.49 38.74
CA ARG A 577 -2.52 -8.31 39.62
C ARG A 577 -2.30 -7.97 41.08
N ILE A 578 -3.40 -7.75 41.80
CA ILE A 578 -3.36 -7.50 43.25
C ILE A 578 -3.24 -8.84 43.98
N GLN A 579 -2.38 -8.91 44.98
CA GLN A 579 -2.25 -10.06 45.88
C GLN A 579 -2.47 -9.60 47.31
N ILE A 580 -3.24 -10.38 48.08
CA ILE A 580 -3.53 -10.11 49.49
C ILE A 580 -2.83 -11.16 50.33
N TYR A 581 -2.04 -10.71 51.30
CA TYR A 581 -1.36 -11.55 52.28
C TYR A 581 -2.00 -11.39 53.66
N GLU A 582 -2.27 -12.50 54.32
CA GLU A 582 -2.83 -12.56 55.68
C GLU A 582 -1.75 -12.99 56.67
N ASP A 583 -1.52 -12.20 57.74
CA ASP A 583 -0.62 -12.61 58.83
C ASP A 583 -1.42 -13.32 59.93
N THR A 584 -1.16 -14.62 60.12
CA THR A 584 -1.77 -15.43 61.19
C THR A 584 -0.90 -15.50 62.45
N GLY A 585 0.02 -14.54 62.65
CA GLY A 585 0.95 -14.46 63.78
C GLY A 585 2.34 -15.05 63.49
N LYS A 586 2.67 -15.33 62.22
CA LYS A 586 3.99 -15.84 61.76
C LYS A 586 4.65 -14.92 60.73
N GLY A 587 4.05 -13.76 60.45
CA GLY A 587 4.42 -12.88 59.34
C GLY A 587 3.69 -13.25 58.05
N PHE A 588 3.99 -12.53 56.96
CA PHE A 588 3.41 -12.79 55.64
C PHE A 588 4.13 -13.95 54.95
N LEU A 589 3.40 -15.02 54.65
CA LEU A 589 3.88 -16.19 53.93
C LEU A 589 3.09 -16.35 52.62
N GLU A 590 3.75 -16.86 51.57
CA GLU A 590 3.13 -17.05 50.25
C GLU A 590 1.92 -17.99 50.30
N GLU A 591 1.99 -19.04 51.12
CA GLU A 591 0.90 -19.99 51.36
C GLU A 591 -0.31 -19.38 52.10
N GLN A 592 -0.15 -18.16 52.63
CA GLN A 592 -1.18 -17.39 53.34
C GLN A 592 -1.57 -16.14 52.53
N SER A 593 -1.60 -16.28 51.20
CA SER A 593 -1.99 -15.23 50.28
C SER A 593 -2.99 -15.72 49.24
N PHE A 594 -3.71 -14.79 48.64
CA PHE A 594 -4.63 -15.07 47.54
C PHE A 594 -4.70 -13.91 46.56
N PHE A 595 -5.14 -14.20 45.34
CA PHE A 595 -5.44 -13.20 44.33
C PHE A 595 -6.96 -12.98 44.31
N PRO A 596 -7.44 -11.76 44.62
CA PRO A 596 -8.85 -11.43 44.48
C PRO A 596 -9.35 -11.62 43.04
N GLU A 597 -10.62 -11.99 42.87
CA GLU A 597 -11.21 -12.17 41.53
C GLU A 597 -11.47 -10.82 40.85
N GLU A 598 -11.17 -10.69 39.54
CA GLU A 598 -11.49 -9.48 38.75
C GLU A 598 -12.91 -9.59 38.15
N ASP A 599 -13.91 -9.77 39.01
CA ASP A 599 -15.33 -9.98 38.66
C ASP A 599 -16.19 -8.70 38.79
N GLY A 600 -15.61 -7.60 39.25
CA GLY A 600 -16.31 -6.35 39.56
C GLY A 600 -16.91 -6.30 40.97
N GLU A 601 -16.86 -7.38 41.74
CA GLU A 601 -17.26 -7.43 43.17
C GLU A 601 -16.04 -7.32 44.10
N GLN A 602 -14.98 -8.11 43.86
CA GLN A 602 -13.77 -8.07 44.68
C GLN A 602 -12.74 -7.06 44.18
N VAL A 603 -12.56 -6.96 42.87
CA VAL A 603 -11.73 -5.93 42.23
C VAL A 603 -12.50 -5.28 41.11
N LEU A 604 -12.68 -3.96 41.22
CA LEU A 604 -13.26 -3.12 40.19
C LEU A 604 -12.20 -2.11 39.73
N ARG A 605 -11.90 -2.12 38.43
CA ARG A 605 -10.99 -1.13 37.81
C ARG A 605 -11.81 -0.10 37.04
N THR A 606 -11.62 1.18 37.37
CA THR A 606 -12.32 2.30 36.73
C THR A 606 -11.31 3.30 36.16
N GLY A 607 -11.55 3.79 34.93
CA GLY A 607 -10.59 4.65 34.24
C GLY A 607 -9.26 3.97 33.92
N GLU A 608 -8.20 4.74 33.67
CA GLU A 608 -6.89 4.21 33.25
C GLU A 608 -6.04 3.65 34.41
N SER A 609 -6.32 4.00 35.67
CA SER A 609 -5.45 3.67 36.81
C SER A 609 -6.15 3.45 38.16
N THR A 610 -7.47 3.66 38.28
CA THR A 610 -8.18 3.51 39.57
C THR A 610 -8.54 2.05 39.82
N VAL A 611 -8.32 1.62 41.06
CA VAL A 611 -8.56 0.28 41.54
C VAL A 611 -9.35 0.36 42.83
N GLU A 612 -10.49 -0.32 42.86
CA GLU A 612 -11.30 -0.54 44.05
C GLU A 612 -11.20 -2.02 44.43
N LEU A 613 -10.74 -2.28 45.65
CA LEU A 613 -10.58 -3.60 46.24
C LEU A 613 -11.58 -3.76 47.37
N SER A 614 -12.28 -4.89 47.40
CA SER A 614 -13.18 -5.29 48.49
C SER A 614 -13.00 -6.79 48.75
N VAL A 615 -12.46 -7.16 49.93
CA VAL A 615 -12.16 -8.56 50.27
C VAL A 615 -12.58 -8.90 51.69
N CYS A 616 -13.04 -10.14 51.88
CA CYS A 616 -13.37 -10.69 53.20
C CYS A 616 -12.13 -11.33 53.84
N ILE A 617 -11.78 -10.87 55.03
CA ILE A 617 -10.67 -11.37 55.84
C ILE A 617 -11.25 -12.07 57.09
N PRO A 618 -11.03 -13.39 57.26
CA PRO A 618 -11.59 -14.10 58.40
C PRO A 618 -10.90 -13.70 59.72
N ARG A 619 -11.54 -14.02 60.85
CA ARG A 619 -11.04 -13.65 62.20
C ARG A 619 -9.68 -14.25 62.56
N GLY A 620 -8.88 -13.56 63.37
CA GLY A 620 -7.65 -14.11 63.96
C GLY A 620 -6.36 -13.76 63.22
N ARG A 621 -6.40 -12.73 62.37
CA ARG A 621 -5.26 -12.18 61.65
C ARG A 621 -4.67 -11.03 62.46
N SER A 622 -3.34 -10.94 62.52
CA SER A 622 -2.64 -9.83 63.18
C SER A 622 -2.43 -8.63 62.25
N ALA A 623 -2.32 -8.87 60.94
CA ALA A 623 -2.15 -7.86 59.92
C ALA A 623 -2.62 -8.37 58.55
N VAL A 624 -2.91 -7.46 57.63
CA VAL A 624 -3.18 -7.74 56.21
C VAL A 624 -2.26 -6.89 55.36
N ARG A 625 -1.67 -7.47 54.32
CA ARG A 625 -0.80 -6.77 53.37
C ARG A 625 -1.43 -6.81 51.98
N ILE A 626 -1.54 -5.63 51.38
CA ILE A 626 -2.02 -5.43 50.01
C ILE A 626 -0.81 -5.19 49.12
N ASP A 627 -0.63 -6.07 48.14
CA ASP A 627 0.37 -5.93 47.09
C ASP A 627 -0.35 -5.55 45.80
N PRO A 628 -0.28 -4.28 45.37
CA PRO A 628 -1.08 -3.75 44.27
C PRO A 628 -0.57 -4.17 42.87
N GLY A 629 0.58 -4.84 42.79
CA GLY A 629 1.20 -5.35 41.56
C GLY A 629 2.64 -5.80 41.80
N SER A 630 3.29 -6.36 40.78
CA SER A 630 4.68 -6.85 40.85
C SER A 630 5.64 -5.97 40.04
N HIS A 631 5.54 -4.65 40.20
CA HIS A 631 6.39 -3.68 39.52
C HIS A 631 6.53 -2.39 40.34
N SER A 632 7.56 -1.60 40.05
CA SER A 632 7.69 -0.26 40.63
C SER A 632 6.55 0.67 40.20
N CYS A 633 6.01 1.44 41.14
CA CYS A 633 4.80 2.23 40.91
C CYS A 633 4.67 3.47 41.80
N VAL A 634 3.85 4.42 41.38
CA VAL A 634 3.30 5.48 42.23
C VAL A 634 1.87 5.13 42.58
N ILE A 635 1.52 5.25 43.87
CA ILE A 635 0.18 4.96 44.37
C ILE A 635 -0.37 6.20 45.04
N TYR A 636 -1.52 6.67 44.58
CA TYR A 636 -2.35 7.63 45.29
C TYR A 636 -3.46 6.87 46.03
N ILE A 637 -3.44 6.90 47.35
CA ILE A 637 -4.41 6.18 48.18
C ILE A 637 -5.56 7.12 48.49
N ARG A 638 -6.75 6.85 47.95
CA ARG A 638 -7.94 7.67 48.22
C ARG A 638 -8.57 7.31 49.56
N ARG A 639 -8.72 6.02 49.85
CA ARG A 639 -9.20 5.52 51.16
C ARG A 639 -8.80 4.07 51.39
N ILE A 640 -8.67 3.71 52.66
CA ILE A 640 -8.63 2.31 53.13
C ILE A 640 -9.61 2.22 54.29
N SER A 641 -10.55 1.26 54.27
CA SER A 641 -11.52 1.01 55.33
C SER A 641 -11.46 -0.42 55.84
N TRP A 642 -11.76 -0.57 57.13
CA TRP A 642 -11.89 -1.85 57.81
C TRP A 642 -13.25 -1.90 58.51
N ASN A 643 -14.09 -2.87 58.15
CA ASN A 643 -15.48 -3.02 58.63
C ASN A 643 -16.27 -1.69 58.53
N GLY A 644 -16.13 -0.98 57.40
CA GLY A 644 -16.79 0.30 57.14
C GLY A 644 -16.18 1.51 57.87
N ALA A 645 -15.19 1.33 58.75
CA ALA A 645 -14.47 2.42 59.39
C ALA A 645 -13.21 2.79 58.60
N GLU A 646 -13.08 4.07 58.23
CA GLU A 646 -11.92 4.56 57.48
C GLU A 646 -10.65 4.58 58.36
N ILE A 647 -9.55 4.05 57.82
CA ILE A 647 -8.25 3.99 58.48
C ILE A 647 -7.44 5.24 58.14
N PRO A 648 -6.99 6.01 59.15
CA PRO A 648 -6.12 7.15 58.90
C PRO A 648 -4.81 6.73 58.23
N LEU A 649 -4.52 7.32 57.06
CA LEU A 649 -3.27 7.09 56.32
C LEU A 649 -2.02 7.62 57.07
N LYS A 650 -2.23 8.51 58.05
CA LYS A 650 -1.20 9.03 58.96
C LYS A 650 -1.36 8.32 60.31
N GLY A 651 -0.49 7.38 60.63
CA GLY A 651 -0.54 6.67 61.92
C GLY A 651 0.33 5.43 61.96
N LYS A 652 0.28 4.69 63.09
CA LYS A 652 0.99 3.42 63.25
C LYS A 652 0.25 2.22 62.65
N GLN A 653 -0.99 2.42 62.20
CA GLN A 653 -1.85 1.35 61.69
C GLN A 653 -1.45 0.89 60.28
N LEU A 654 -0.94 1.80 59.46
CA LEU A 654 -0.48 1.51 58.10
C LEU A 654 1.04 1.62 58.02
N GLN A 655 1.66 0.61 57.42
CA GLN A 655 3.07 0.58 57.09
C GLN A 655 3.21 0.25 55.61
N MET A 656 4.21 0.81 54.96
CA MET A 656 4.46 0.59 53.54
C MET A 656 5.95 0.64 53.27
N ASN A 657 6.40 -0.10 52.26
CA ASN A 657 7.79 -0.10 51.83
C ASN A 657 8.13 0.99 50.77
N GLY A 658 7.16 1.86 50.48
CA GLY A 658 7.34 3.07 49.66
C GLY A 658 7.67 4.32 50.48
N PHE A 659 7.97 5.42 49.80
CA PHE A 659 8.21 6.74 50.40
C PHE A 659 7.19 7.77 49.93
N LYS A 660 6.81 8.70 50.82
CA LYS A 660 5.80 9.73 50.51
C LYS A 660 6.38 10.79 49.58
N ILE A 661 5.65 11.12 48.50
CA ILE A 661 6.04 12.14 47.52
C ILE A 661 5.02 13.28 47.38
N GLY A 662 3.82 13.13 47.94
CA GLY A 662 2.75 14.13 47.92
C GLY A 662 1.72 13.86 48.99
N GLU A 663 0.60 14.59 48.98
CA GLU A 663 -0.55 14.26 49.83
C GLU A 663 -1.11 12.90 49.42
N ASP A 664 -1.12 11.96 50.37
CA ASP A 664 -1.56 10.57 50.23
C ASP A 664 -1.04 9.82 48.99
N THR A 665 0.10 10.27 48.48
CA THR A 665 0.78 9.75 47.30
C THR A 665 2.14 9.21 47.67
N TYR A 666 2.41 7.97 47.28
CA TYR A 666 3.57 7.19 47.69
C TYR A 666 4.27 6.57 46.48
N ALA A 667 5.59 6.60 46.50
CA ALA A 667 6.46 6.05 45.47
C ALA A 667 7.11 4.75 45.96
N PHE A 668 7.00 3.69 45.16
CA PHE A 668 7.53 2.36 45.44
C PHE A 668 8.62 2.00 44.42
N PRO A 669 9.91 2.19 44.75
CA PRO A 669 11.03 1.89 43.85
C PRO A 669 11.44 0.40 43.94
N THR A 670 10.48 -0.51 43.96
CA THR A 670 10.66 -1.95 44.16
C THR A 670 9.66 -2.72 43.30
N ASP A 671 10.00 -3.96 42.92
CA ASP A 671 9.09 -4.86 42.18
C ASP A 671 8.10 -5.58 43.11
N ASP A 672 8.13 -5.27 44.41
CA ASP A 672 7.28 -5.82 45.46
C ASP A 672 6.66 -4.68 46.31
N PRO A 673 5.84 -3.78 45.72
CA PRO A 673 5.19 -2.71 46.47
C PRO A 673 4.22 -3.28 47.50
N ASN A 674 4.23 -2.79 48.75
CA ASN A 674 3.34 -3.29 49.78
C ASN A 674 2.73 -2.21 50.68
N ILE A 675 1.48 -2.46 51.06
CA ILE A 675 0.71 -1.67 52.00
C ILE A 675 0.19 -2.61 53.08
N THR A 676 0.78 -2.54 54.27
CA THR A 676 0.44 -3.37 55.41
C THR A 676 -0.45 -2.62 56.39
N LEU A 677 -1.65 -3.15 56.63
CA LEU A 677 -2.58 -2.75 57.67
C LEU A 677 -2.40 -3.66 58.90
N SER A 678 -1.91 -3.09 59.99
CA SER A 678 -1.99 -3.74 61.31
C SER A 678 -3.45 -3.85 61.73
N LEU A 679 -3.86 -4.98 62.28
CA LEU A 679 -5.22 -5.18 62.81
C LEU A 679 -5.30 -4.97 64.33
N TRP A 680 -4.17 -4.66 64.97
CA TRP A 680 -4.13 -4.42 66.42
C TRP A 680 -5.05 -3.25 66.79
N GLY A 681 -6.04 -3.51 67.64
CA GLY A 681 -6.91 -2.48 68.21
C GLY A 681 -8.09 -2.10 67.31
N LEU A 682 -8.22 -2.72 66.15
CA LEU A 682 -9.40 -2.60 65.29
C LEU A 682 -10.49 -3.59 65.72
N PRO A 683 -11.78 -3.29 65.46
CA PRO A 683 -12.86 -4.24 65.69
C PRO A 683 -12.63 -5.50 64.86
N SER A 684 -12.90 -6.66 65.47
CA SER A 684 -12.72 -7.97 64.85
C SER A 684 -14.01 -8.77 64.99
N GLU A 685 -14.62 -9.06 63.84
CA GLU A 685 -15.82 -9.88 63.66
C GLU A 685 -15.45 -11.25 63.09
N GLU A 686 -16.41 -12.17 62.97
CA GLU A 686 -16.19 -13.50 62.38
C GLU A 686 -15.72 -13.40 60.91
N GLU A 687 -16.33 -12.49 60.15
CA GLU A 687 -15.91 -12.06 58.82
C GLU A 687 -15.66 -10.55 58.86
N ASN A 688 -14.49 -10.10 58.38
CA ASN A 688 -14.13 -8.70 58.35
C ASN A 688 -13.97 -8.24 56.90
N HIS A 689 -14.31 -6.99 56.62
CA HIS A 689 -14.26 -6.42 55.28
C HIS A 689 -13.13 -5.41 55.18
N LEU A 690 -12.17 -5.69 54.30
CA LEU A 690 -11.13 -4.74 53.89
C LEU A 690 -11.53 -4.14 52.56
N GLU A 691 -11.61 -2.80 52.54
CA GLU A 691 -11.84 -2.05 51.31
C GLU A 691 -10.69 -1.07 51.08
N ALA A 692 -10.22 -0.96 49.84
CA ALA A 692 -9.21 0.03 49.46
C ALA A 692 -9.54 0.64 48.11
N VAL A 693 -9.43 1.96 48.00
CA VAL A 693 -9.53 2.69 46.74
C VAL A 693 -8.24 3.43 46.51
N MET A 694 -7.58 3.13 45.40
CA MET A 694 -6.27 3.70 45.06
C MET A 694 -6.11 3.85 43.55
N GLU A 695 -5.27 4.79 43.16
CA GLU A 695 -4.78 4.92 41.78
C GLU A 695 -3.35 4.39 41.72
N VAL A 696 -3.12 3.37 40.88
CA VAL A 696 -1.82 2.72 40.74
C VAL A 696 -1.25 3.03 39.36
N THR A 697 -0.13 3.73 39.32
CA THR A 697 0.57 4.10 38.07
C THR A 697 1.91 3.37 38.00
N ALA A 698 2.05 2.46 37.04
CA ALA A 698 3.31 1.77 36.76
C ALA A 698 4.38 2.76 36.28
N MET A 699 5.57 2.70 36.84
CA MET A 699 6.68 3.60 36.51
C MET A 699 7.99 2.81 36.42
N PRO A 700 8.90 3.11 35.48
CA PRO A 700 10.19 2.44 35.41
C PRO A 700 10.99 2.62 36.72
N ALA A 701 11.63 1.55 37.20
CA ALA A 701 12.37 1.55 38.47
C ALA A 701 13.46 2.63 38.54
N GLU A 702 14.13 2.94 37.42
CA GLU A 702 15.10 4.04 37.35
C GLU A 702 14.45 5.40 37.61
N THR A 703 13.31 5.69 36.98
CA THR A 703 12.55 6.93 37.20
C THR A 703 12.16 7.08 38.66
N MET A 704 11.72 5.99 39.29
CA MET A 704 11.35 5.95 40.72
C MET A 704 12.55 6.22 41.64
N LYS A 705 13.74 5.69 41.32
CA LYS A 705 14.98 5.99 42.05
C LYS A 705 15.35 7.49 42.00
N HIS A 706 15.04 8.18 40.91
CA HIS A 706 15.27 9.62 40.80
C HIS A 706 14.32 10.45 41.67
N LEU A 707 13.09 10.00 41.92
CA LEU A 707 12.16 10.67 42.85
C LEU A 707 12.68 10.67 44.29
N GLN A 708 13.41 9.63 44.70
CA GLN A 708 13.96 9.49 46.05
C GLN A 708 15.05 10.55 46.37
N LYS A 709 15.73 11.09 45.36
CA LYS A 709 16.88 12.00 45.53
C LYS A 709 16.53 13.46 45.85
N ARG A 710 15.24 13.86 45.90
CA ARG A 710 14.82 15.27 46.10
C ARG A 710 14.43 15.65 47.55
N GLY A 711 14.64 14.76 48.53
CA GLY A 711 14.36 15.04 49.95
C GLY A 711 15.53 15.65 50.75
N LEU A 712 16.30 16.59 50.18
CA LEU A 712 17.43 17.27 50.87
C LEU A 712 17.33 18.81 50.93
N PHE A 713 16.14 19.36 50.71
CA PHE A 713 15.84 20.75 51.08
C PHE A 713 14.47 20.84 51.75
N ASN A 714 14.47 20.68 53.07
CA ASN A 714 13.67 21.46 54.01
C ASN A 714 14.60 21.92 55.13
#